data_AF-A0AAD4QAX9-F1
#
_entry.id   AF-A0AAD4QAX9-F1
#
_cell.length_a   1.000
_cell.length_b   1.000
_cell.length_c   1.000
_cell.angle_alpha   90.00
_cell.angle_beta   90.00
_cell.angle_gamma   90.00
#
_symmetry.space_group_name_H-M   'P 1'
#
loop_
_entity.id
_entity.type
_entity.pdbx_description
1 polymer ?
#
loop_
_entity_poly.entity_id
_entity_poly.type
_entity_poly.pdbx_seq_one_letter_code
_entity_poly.pdbx_strand_id
1 'polypeptide(L)'
;MTETQDREVFRELKRVCVPLLENSLLTPVVIPRVLSLLQELQERLQKFHDNGSTFSPSLVSYIVFPLTSLLRRNEPTAIPDRILELILLSLRILCEDWWWYCDLQSWEQLFMLCSTFVGNIEGKGKGKERDDESKEAAICCLIALTRKRGMESLPTSLQAGSSHADTIFSKFLVHTRSAKFVPILGRTLNALITSADSSSLRLQRTSLELLHILFEFYVSEDFAPTVLPGVVSAMSRIALGSPTSKGWANGEIVSLALSVMQEAIIKSVGDDVCKKEALVRDVTDLDDLIAIAEGIDEREMTPAKGYHVTRTPSWLRATSSQLLMALKSLTPLVSHPTATALIAVCSLSTSLLESTSLTLPSTQPLLASFLLSLSRSDYDSVSSHSYSSLIELTSPASKVRHALLQTLLQMIGDILSSLPRILPSRADAKVEHLAGQVEAICRLVISNSRNDSENFSALSKGVGKLFGPIGGIQKWGWRLLAVMEFDVPLMTVTGTPAARLMLEQGPDYYESTFPELLLKHVASRSAQATLERMFRALGNAGGEDCLYAVEWFTAVGRNRRDGRGVAALWLGCRLLEGIAGISTSVSESDPIQRRSKRLDRATRGLSRSIAELWEVDDLDFAPPGAVEEDHVHDIPSFEHVRGLIVLDKSLRVGRGASTPPAPKTSQPVLHNMAALQVLSVTAQVLHTQFIPVLLHALYPILHSIISPVAQLSDSGLAALNIVASSVSYASPANLLLSNFDYVLDAVLRRLSRQRLDVDAIKVLLLVIRLVGRDVIQKAADVVEECFDRLDEYHGYDIIVDGLVEVLLEVIKVVESDEDSHVIREEDAGLVIAIPPDHTRMDAFEKWFRSRNDAENHEENSTEYGPAPRRPWGKSDATADKEPDPDDSQKQVDQDAAQVTPIQALSKQIVSRTVYFLTHESATIRAKILALLSSAVPVLPESALLVSVHQAWPFILNRLSDAESFVVTAAVGLVEALSVHVGSFMYRRVWDDVWPRFKVILQRLEVADSQSALARRGPRSVGTLSSYTQSHRLYPVYAKDHDGVSEERTNAVELFVAAGKKNADATWLVLFNTTATGVSPVSFLQRAEWDIKGNSNEILRQMQETGL
;
A
#
# COMPACT_ATOMS: atom_id res chain seq x y z
N MET A 1 23.96 -10.03 -64.94
CA MET A 1 22.87 -9.38 -65.71
C MET A 1 23.31 -9.26 -67.17
N THR A 2 22.39 -9.40 -68.12
CA THR A 2 22.68 -9.55 -69.56
C THR A 2 23.04 -8.20 -70.19
N GLU A 3 24.08 -8.16 -71.04
CA GLU A 3 24.58 -6.96 -71.77
C GLU A 3 23.50 -6.13 -72.50
N THR A 4 22.31 -6.68 -72.69
CA THR A 4 21.13 -6.03 -73.27
C THR A 4 20.53 -4.96 -72.34
N GLN A 5 20.46 -5.19 -71.04
CA GLN A 5 19.91 -4.22 -70.08
C GLN A 5 20.83 -3.01 -69.90
N ASP A 6 22.15 -3.21 -69.80
CA ASP A 6 23.14 -2.12 -69.73
C ASP A 6 23.09 -1.19 -70.95
N ARG A 7 22.81 -1.76 -72.15
CA ARG A 7 22.67 -0.99 -73.39
C ARG A 7 21.39 -0.15 -73.44
N GLU A 8 20.30 -0.63 -72.86
CA GLU A 8 19.04 0.10 -72.75
C GLU A 8 19.16 1.24 -71.72
N VAL A 9 19.71 0.94 -70.53
CA VAL A 9 20.02 1.92 -69.48
C VAL A 9 20.95 3.02 -70.03
N PHE A 10 21.99 2.65 -70.78
CA PHE A 10 22.90 3.61 -71.41
C PHE A 10 22.21 4.52 -72.44
N ARG A 11 21.30 3.99 -73.27
CA ARG A 11 20.57 4.83 -74.26
C ARG A 11 19.66 5.85 -73.60
N GLU A 12 19.02 5.47 -72.51
CA GLU A 12 18.13 6.37 -71.77
C GLU A 12 18.90 7.47 -71.04
N LEU A 13 20.00 7.11 -70.37
CA LEU A 13 20.83 8.07 -69.65
C LEU A 13 21.61 9.00 -70.59
N LYS A 14 22.03 8.51 -71.77
CA LYS A 14 22.68 9.33 -72.81
C LYS A 14 21.80 10.50 -73.27
N ARG A 15 20.47 10.32 -73.34
CA ARG A 15 19.53 11.38 -73.75
C ARG A 15 19.49 12.55 -72.76
N VAL A 16 19.87 12.33 -71.51
CA VAL A 16 19.88 13.34 -70.45
C VAL A 16 21.30 13.89 -70.21
N CYS A 17 22.32 13.03 -70.18
CA CYS A 17 23.71 13.42 -69.89
C CYS A 17 24.34 14.32 -70.98
N VAL A 18 24.00 14.13 -72.25
CA VAL A 18 24.55 14.95 -73.35
C VAL A 18 24.06 16.41 -73.29
N PRO A 19 22.73 16.68 -73.21
CA PRO A 19 22.22 18.04 -73.01
C PRO A 19 22.71 18.72 -71.73
N LEU A 20 22.99 17.94 -70.68
CA LEU A 20 23.48 18.43 -69.40
C LEU A 20 24.94 18.90 -69.48
N LEU A 21 25.76 18.23 -70.29
CA LEU A 21 27.14 18.64 -70.58
C LEU A 21 27.21 19.89 -71.48
N GLU A 22 26.33 19.99 -72.48
CA GLU A 22 26.20 21.18 -73.35
C GLU A 22 25.86 22.44 -72.53
N ASN A 23 25.05 22.29 -71.49
CA ASN A 23 24.59 23.36 -70.60
C ASN A 23 25.42 23.46 -69.29
N SER A 24 26.70 23.07 -69.33
CA SER A 24 27.58 23.01 -68.15
C SER A 24 27.96 24.35 -67.50
N LEU A 25 27.74 25.49 -68.18
CA LEU A 25 28.07 26.83 -67.69
C LEU A 25 26.78 27.53 -67.24
N LEU A 26 26.64 27.76 -65.94
CA LEU A 26 25.38 28.22 -65.34
C LEU A 26 25.17 29.71 -65.61
N THR A 27 24.26 30.01 -66.54
CA THR A 27 23.72 31.36 -66.77
C THR A 27 22.26 31.40 -66.32
N PRO A 28 21.69 32.57 -65.95
CA PRO A 28 20.31 32.66 -65.44
C PRO A 28 19.24 32.10 -66.39
N VAL A 29 19.52 32.06 -67.69
CA VAL A 29 18.64 31.48 -68.73
C VAL A 29 18.71 29.95 -68.75
N VAL A 30 19.87 29.39 -68.43
CA VAL A 30 20.17 27.95 -68.52
C VAL A 30 19.81 27.21 -67.23
N ILE A 31 19.77 27.90 -66.09
CA ILE A 31 19.43 27.33 -64.76
C ILE A 31 18.11 26.51 -64.77
N PRO A 32 16.97 27.02 -65.29
CA PRO A 32 15.72 26.25 -65.30
C PRO A 32 15.81 24.98 -66.15
N ARG A 33 16.55 25.05 -67.27
CA ARG A 33 16.74 23.91 -68.17
C ARG A 33 17.60 22.83 -67.52
N VAL A 34 18.71 23.22 -66.87
CA VAL A 34 19.59 22.31 -66.13
C VAL A 34 18.85 21.66 -64.96
N LEU A 35 18.01 22.41 -64.23
CA LEU A 35 17.16 21.86 -63.17
C LEU A 35 16.23 20.76 -63.69
N SER A 36 15.51 21.00 -64.79
CA SER A 36 14.61 19.98 -65.38
C SER A 36 15.35 18.72 -65.82
N LEU A 37 16.55 18.87 -66.39
CA LEU A 37 17.38 17.74 -66.83
C LEU A 37 17.98 16.97 -65.65
N LEU A 38 18.37 17.65 -64.58
CA LEU A 38 18.85 17.00 -63.35
C LEU A 38 17.75 16.26 -62.61
N GLN A 39 16.52 16.81 -62.59
CA GLN A 39 15.35 16.10 -62.05
C GLN A 39 15.05 14.83 -62.85
N GLU A 40 15.04 14.93 -64.19
CA GLU A 40 14.84 13.77 -65.05
C GLU A 40 15.96 12.72 -64.87
N LEU A 41 17.20 13.17 -64.70
CA LEU A 41 18.33 12.28 -64.41
C LEU A 41 18.14 11.56 -63.07
N GLN A 42 17.78 12.29 -62.00
CA GLN A 42 17.56 11.71 -60.68
C GLN A 42 16.40 10.70 -60.68
N GLU A 43 15.25 11.05 -61.28
CA GLU A 43 14.09 10.14 -61.36
C GLU A 43 14.43 8.84 -62.11
N ARG A 44 15.20 8.93 -63.20
CA ARG A 44 15.65 7.75 -63.94
C ARG A 44 16.62 6.92 -63.10
N LEU A 45 17.62 7.54 -62.47
CA LEU A 45 18.57 6.84 -61.60
C LEU A 45 17.86 6.12 -60.44
N GLN A 46 16.86 6.76 -59.85
CA GLN A 46 16.11 6.18 -58.73
C GLN A 46 15.23 5.01 -59.17
N LYS A 47 14.54 5.11 -60.33
CA LYS A 47 13.80 3.98 -60.93
C LYS A 47 14.70 2.77 -61.21
N PHE A 48 15.92 3.01 -61.71
CA PHE A 48 16.87 1.92 -61.97
C PHE A 48 17.37 1.28 -60.67
N HIS A 49 17.58 2.08 -59.62
CA HIS A 49 17.95 1.59 -58.29
C HIS A 49 16.83 0.76 -57.65
N ASP A 50 15.57 1.23 -57.69
CA ASP A 50 14.41 0.50 -57.16
C ASP A 50 14.16 -0.82 -57.90
N ASN A 51 14.51 -0.89 -59.18
CA ASN A 51 14.46 -2.10 -59.99
C ASN A 51 15.64 -3.07 -59.74
N GLY A 52 16.55 -2.73 -58.81
CA GLY A 52 17.71 -3.56 -58.45
C GLY A 52 18.79 -3.65 -59.54
N SER A 53 18.85 -2.68 -60.46
CA SER A 53 19.86 -2.68 -61.53
C SER A 53 21.20 -2.16 -61.02
N THR A 54 22.25 -2.99 -61.08
CA THR A 54 23.63 -2.57 -60.73
C THR A 54 24.30 -1.85 -61.88
N PHE A 55 24.88 -0.68 -61.65
CA PHE A 55 25.58 0.08 -62.70
C PHE A 55 27.00 -0.44 -62.93
N SER A 56 27.38 -0.63 -64.21
CA SER A 56 28.76 -0.95 -64.59
C SER A 56 29.70 0.26 -64.41
N PRO A 57 31.01 0.05 -64.12
CA PRO A 57 31.94 1.15 -63.82
C PRO A 57 32.12 2.14 -64.97
N SER A 58 32.00 1.68 -66.22
CA SER A 58 32.02 2.53 -67.42
C SER A 58 30.79 3.42 -67.53
N LEU A 59 29.63 2.95 -67.07
CA LEU A 59 28.39 3.70 -67.07
C LEU A 59 28.35 4.73 -65.92
N VAL A 60 28.89 4.37 -64.74
CA VAL A 60 29.08 5.30 -63.63
C VAL A 60 30.00 6.47 -64.03
N SER A 61 31.17 6.18 -64.59
CA SER A 61 32.11 7.22 -65.04
C SER A 61 31.52 8.13 -66.13
N TYR A 62 30.68 7.58 -67.01
CA TYR A 62 29.96 8.36 -68.02
C TYR A 62 28.98 9.38 -67.42
N ILE A 63 28.29 9.03 -66.33
CA ILE A 63 27.29 9.90 -65.67
C ILE A 63 27.95 10.90 -64.72
N VAL A 64 29.01 10.48 -64.02
CA VAL A 64 29.78 11.34 -63.12
C VAL A 64 30.50 12.46 -63.88
N PHE A 65 30.86 12.26 -65.14
CA PHE A 65 31.58 13.25 -65.94
C PHE A 65 30.79 14.56 -66.19
N PRO A 66 29.52 14.54 -66.65
CA PRO A 66 28.67 15.73 -66.71
C PRO A 66 28.48 16.42 -65.35
N LEU A 67 28.26 15.65 -64.29
CA LEU A 67 28.01 16.16 -62.93
C LEU A 67 29.24 16.88 -62.35
N THR A 68 30.41 16.28 -62.49
CA THR A 68 31.69 16.89 -62.07
C THR A 68 32.10 18.06 -62.96
N SER A 69 31.73 18.04 -64.26
CA SER A 69 31.95 19.16 -65.16
C SER A 69 31.12 20.39 -64.78
N LEU A 70 29.88 20.21 -64.31
CA LEU A 70 29.06 21.28 -63.74
C LEU A 70 29.70 21.89 -62.48
N LEU A 71 30.29 21.05 -61.61
CA LEU A 71 30.93 21.52 -60.39
C LEU A 71 32.28 22.23 -60.65
N ARG A 72 33.05 21.81 -61.66
CA ARG A 72 34.36 22.40 -61.99
C ARG A 72 34.28 23.71 -62.78
N ARG A 73 33.25 23.87 -63.62
CA ARG A 73 33.13 25.03 -64.52
C ARG A 73 32.48 26.24 -63.88
N ASN A 74 31.92 26.10 -62.68
CA ASN A 74 31.22 27.15 -61.96
C ASN A 74 31.86 27.34 -60.59
N GLU A 75 32.00 28.60 -60.14
CA GLU A 75 32.45 28.91 -58.78
C GLU A 75 31.47 28.30 -57.76
N PRO A 76 31.94 27.72 -56.64
CA PRO A 76 31.08 27.02 -55.70
C PRO A 76 29.94 27.91 -55.24
N THR A 77 30.20 29.17 -54.88
CA THR A 77 29.20 30.18 -54.42
C THR A 77 28.14 30.56 -55.46
N ALA A 78 28.42 30.37 -56.76
CA ALA A 78 27.53 30.75 -57.86
C ALA A 78 26.51 29.66 -58.23
N ILE A 79 26.70 28.43 -57.73
CA ILE A 79 25.79 27.31 -58.00
C ILE A 79 24.51 27.47 -57.16
N PRO A 80 23.30 27.44 -57.77
CA PRO A 80 22.03 27.41 -57.03
C PRO A 80 21.90 26.17 -56.15
N ASP A 81 21.34 26.34 -54.95
CA ASP A 81 21.26 25.29 -53.93
C ASP A 81 20.48 24.06 -54.41
N ARG A 82 19.36 24.28 -55.13
CA ARG A 82 18.58 23.18 -55.72
C ARG A 82 19.32 22.38 -56.80
N ILE A 83 20.21 23.01 -57.56
CA ILE A 83 21.05 22.31 -58.55
C ILE A 83 22.08 21.44 -57.82
N LEU A 84 22.72 22.01 -56.79
CA LEU A 84 23.70 21.31 -55.98
C LEU A 84 23.08 20.09 -55.27
N GLU A 85 21.89 20.25 -54.69
CA GLU A 85 21.12 19.17 -54.06
C GLU A 85 20.88 18.01 -55.03
N LEU A 86 20.37 18.27 -56.23
CA LEU A 86 20.11 17.22 -57.24
C LEU A 86 21.40 16.53 -57.71
N ILE A 87 22.50 17.28 -57.86
CA ILE A 87 23.80 16.71 -58.20
C ILE A 87 24.24 15.75 -57.09
N LEU A 88 24.18 16.16 -55.82
CA LEU A 88 24.60 15.34 -54.68
C LEU A 88 23.69 14.12 -54.48
N LEU A 89 22.38 14.24 -54.67
CA LEU A 89 21.45 13.11 -54.64
C LEU A 89 21.73 12.10 -55.77
N SER A 90 22.04 12.59 -56.98
CA SER A 90 22.44 11.71 -58.09
C SER A 90 23.78 11.02 -57.82
N LEU A 91 24.75 11.73 -57.23
CA LEU A 91 26.03 11.16 -56.81
C LEU A 91 25.85 10.11 -55.71
N ARG A 92 24.97 10.33 -54.73
CA ARG A 92 24.64 9.35 -53.68
C ARG A 92 24.22 8.01 -54.28
N ILE A 93 23.27 8.00 -55.23
CA ILE A 93 22.80 6.77 -55.87
C ILE A 93 23.95 6.09 -56.61
N LEU A 94 24.77 6.86 -57.34
CA LEU A 94 25.92 6.32 -58.06
C LEU A 94 27.00 5.77 -57.12
N CYS A 95 27.22 6.40 -55.97
CA CYS A 95 28.17 5.92 -54.95
C CYS A 95 27.78 4.55 -54.39
N GLU A 96 26.51 4.15 -54.45
CA GLU A 96 26.08 2.80 -54.05
C GLU A 96 26.68 1.70 -54.92
N ASP A 97 26.92 1.94 -56.20
CA ASP A 97 27.60 0.95 -57.05
C ASP A 97 29.08 1.27 -57.24
N TRP A 98 29.43 2.55 -57.25
CA TRP A 98 30.80 3.00 -57.53
C TRP A 98 31.80 2.59 -56.44
N TRP A 99 31.39 2.54 -55.17
CA TRP A 99 32.27 2.21 -54.04
C TRP A 99 33.01 0.87 -54.21
N TRP A 100 32.40 -0.12 -54.85
CA TRP A 100 33.00 -1.43 -55.11
C TRP A 100 34.22 -1.39 -56.05
N TYR A 101 34.32 -0.37 -56.89
CA TYR A 101 35.35 -0.22 -57.91
C TYR A 101 36.14 1.09 -57.75
N CYS A 102 35.95 1.81 -56.64
CA CYS A 102 36.47 3.15 -56.46
C CYS A 102 37.97 3.16 -56.10
N ASP A 103 38.75 3.91 -56.86
CA ASP A 103 40.15 4.19 -56.53
C ASP A 103 40.27 5.16 -55.34
N LEU A 104 41.39 5.09 -54.61
CA LEU A 104 41.68 5.93 -53.44
C LEU A 104 41.62 7.43 -53.73
N GLN A 105 42.15 7.88 -54.87
CA GLN A 105 42.14 9.30 -55.25
C GLN A 105 40.72 9.81 -55.54
N SER A 106 39.91 9.00 -56.23
CA SER A 106 38.51 9.34 -56.53
C SER A 106 37.69 9.41 -55.24
N TRP A 107 37.92 8.47 -54.31
CA TRP A 107 37.27 8.47 -52.99
C TRP A 107 37.65 9.71 -52.17
N GLU A 108 38.95 10.04 -52.10
CA GLU A 108 39.43 11.23 -51.38
C GLU A 108 38.84 12.53 -51.95
N GLN A 109 38.78 12.66 -53.29
CA GLN A 109 38.22 13.83 -53.95
C GLN A 109 36.71 13.99 -53.69
N LEU A 110 35.94 12.89 -53.71
CA LEU A 110 34.51 12.93 -53.40
C LEU A 110 34.26 13.24 -51.93
N PHE A 111 35.06 12.67 -51.03
CA PHE A 111 34.98 12.96 -49.61
C PHE A 111 35.25 14.44 -49.34
N MET A 112 36.33 14.98 -49.93
CA MET A 112 36.68 16.40 -49.86
C MET A 112 35.56 17.29 -50.40
N LEU A 113 35.06 16.97 -51.60
CA LEU A 113 34.00 17.71 -52.25
C LEU A 113 32.75 17.78 -51.36
N CYS A 114 32.23 16.64 -50.92
CA CYS A 114 31.03 16.63 -50.07
C CYS A 114 31.27 17.37 -48.76
N SER A 115 32.46 17.21 -48.17
CA SER A 115 32.83 17.92 -46.94
C SER A 115 32.89 19.43 -47.10
N THR A 116 33.31 19.94 -48.27
CA THR A 116 33.37 21.39 -48.56
C THR A 116 31.98 22.03 -48.71
N PHE A 117 30.96 21.23 -49.02
CA PHE A 117 29.58 21.68 -49.08
C PHE A 117 28.85 21.56 -47.75
N VAL A 118 29.26 20.62 -46.89
CA VAL A 118 28.74 20.50 -45.52
C VAL A 118 29.31 21.59 -44.62
N GLY A 119 30.62 21.83 -44.66
CA GLY A 119 31.27 22.95 -43.99
C GLY A 119 31.98 23.81 -45.02
N ASN A 120 31.91 25.13 -44.91
CA ASN A 120 32.63 26.07 -45.78
C ASN A 120 34.16 25.89 -45.64
N ILE A 121 34.73 24.85 -46.25
CA ILE A 121 36.14 24.44 -46.10
C ILE A 121 37.08 25.41 -46.84
N GLU A 122 36.56 26.22 -47.76
CA GLU A 122 37.32 27.22 -48.50
C GLU A 122 37.01 28.66 -48.02
N GLY A 123 37.94 29.19 -47.22
CA GLY A 123 38.11 30.64 -47.07
C GLY A 123 37.70 31.22 -45.71
N LYS A 124 38.61 32.02 -45.12
CA LYS A 124 38.40 32.90 -43.96
C LYS A 124 37.42 34.07 -44.24
N GLY A 125 36.33 33.83 -44.97
CA GLY A 125 35.34 34.83 -45.36
C GLY A 125 33.92 34.37 -45.08
N LYS A 126 32.98 35.32 -45.06
CA LYS A 126 31.53 35.07 -45.06
C LYS A 126 31.13 34.41 -46.39
N GLY A 127 31.36 33.11 -46.53
CA GLY A 127 30.79 32.31 -47.61
C GLY A 127 29.26 32.25 -47.47
N LYS A 128 28.54 32.11 -48.59
CA LYS A 128 27.08 31.92 -48.60
C LYS A 128 26.74 30.68 -47.76
N GLU A 129 25.98 30.85 -46.69
CA GLU A 129 25.41 29.71 -45.97
C GLU A 129 24.46 28.96 -46.90
N ARG A 130 24.67 27.65 -47.02
CA ARG A 130 23.84 26.77 -47.85
C ARG A 130 22.58 26.36 -47.12
N ASP A 131 21.53 26.14 -47.90
CA ASP A 131 20.26 25.60 -47.43
C ASP A 131 20.48 24.22 -46.79
N ASP A 132 19.64 23.89 -45.81
CA ASP A 132 19.76 22.67 -45.03
C ASP A 132 19.60 21.42 -45.90
N GLU A 133 18.78 21.47 -46.95
CA GLU A 133 18.57 20.37 -47.90
C GLU A 133 19.83 20.06 -48.71
N SER A 134 20.61 21.09 -49.06
CA SER A 134 21.88 20.90 -49.79
C SER A 134 22.94 20.26 -48.90
N LYS A 135 22.99 20.65 -47.62
CA LYS A 135 23.87 20.01 -46.62
C LYS A 135 23.44 18.56 -46.37
N GLU A 136 22.14 18.30 -46.26
CA GLU A 136 21.58 16.96 -46.08
C GLU A 136 21.99 16.05 -47.25
N ALA A 137 21.82 16.51 -48.50
CA ALA A 137 22.22 15.76 -49.68
C ALA A 137 23.74 15.44 -49.70
N ALA A 138 24.59 16.39 -49.28
CA ALA A 138 26.03 16.16 -49.17
C ALA A 138 26.37 15.12 -48.09
N ILE A 139 25.69 15.16 -46.94
CA ILE A 139 25.86 14.20 -45.84
C ILE A 139 25.38 12.82 -46.25
N CYS A 140 24.24 12.69 -46.94
CA CYS A 140 23.78 11.40 -47.44
C CYS A 140 24.76 10.79 -48.45
N CYS A 141 25.40 11.62 -49.30
CA CYS A 141 26.45 11.15 -50.19
C CYS A 141 27.68 10.66 -49.40
N LEU A 142 28.07 11.35 -48.33
CA LEU A 142 29.13 10.90 -47.43
C LEU A 142 28.78 9.58 -46.74
N ILE A 143 27.56 9.42 -46.24
CA ILE A 143 27.10 8.15 -45.63
C ILE A 143 27.20 7.00 -46.64
N ALA A 144 26.78 7.21 -47.90
CA ALA A 144 26.91 6.19 -48.95
C ALA A 144 28.37 5.78 -49.24
N LEU A 145 29.32 6.73 -49.05
CA LEU A 145 30.76 6.51 -49.23
C LEU A 145 31.43 5.86 -48.01
N THR A 146 30.92 6.08 -46.79
CA THR A 146 31.56 5.67 -45.54
C THR A 146 30.90 4.49 -44.84
N ARG A 147 29.67 4.11 -45.20
CA ARG A 147 28.98 2.98 -44.56
C ARG A 147 29.70 1.65 -44.82
N LYS A 148 29.80 0.81 -43.80
CA LYS A 148 30.28 -0.57 -43.95
C LYS A 148 29.25 -1.40 -44.71
N ARG A 149 29.67 -2.15 -45.74
CA ARG A 149 28.78 -2.95 -46.58
C ARG A 149 28.91 -4.44 -46.29
N GLY A 150 27.78 -5.09 -46.04
CA GLY A 150 27.67 -6.53 -45.77
C GLY A 150 27.34 -7.37 -47.01
N MET A 151 27.26 -8.68 -46.80
CA MET A 151 27.06 -9.71 -47.84
C MET A 151 25.75 -9.53 -48.65
N GLU A 152 24.74 -8.86 -48.08
CA GLU A 152 23.42 -8.62 -48.69
C GLU A 152 23.43 -7.55 -49.79
N SER A 153 24.45 -6.68 -49.81
CA SER A 153 24.58 -5.57 -50.77
C SER A 153 25.51 -5.87 -51.94
N LEU A 154 25.92 -7.14 -52.10
CA LEU A 154 26.90 -7.54 -53.11
C LEU A 154 26.29 -7.51 -54.52
N PRO A 155 26.92 -6.81 -55.49
CA PRO A 155 26.55 -6.94 -56.89
C PRO A 155 26.69 -8.41 -57.33
N THR A 156 25.73 -8.91 -58.10
CA THR A 156 25.72 -10.30 -58.61
C THR A 156 27.00 -10.66 -59.38
N SER A 157 27.72 -9.66 -59.91
CA SER A 157 29.00 -9.80 -60.62
C SER A 157 30.20 -10.15 -59.73
N LEU A 158 30.12 -9.94 -58.40
CA LEU A 158 31.24 -10.11 -57.46
C LEU A 158 31.06 -11.27 -56.47
N GLN A 159 30.06 -12.15 -56.69
CA GLN A 159 29.66 -13.25 -55.79
C GLN A 159 30.74 -14.30 -55.45
N ALA A 160 31.96 -14.17 -55.97
CA ALA A 160 33.06 -15.12 -55.76
C ALA A 160 34.02 -14.77 -54.60
N GLY A 161 33.89 -13.62 -53.91
CA GLY A 161 34.87 -13.19 -52.90
C GLY A 161 34.25 -12.63 -51.61
N SER A 162 34.17 -13.45 -50.57
CA SER A 162 33.68 -13.07 -49.22
C SER A 162 34.53 -12.01 -48.50
N SER A 163 35.74 -11.71 -48.99
CA SER A 163 36.70 -10.79 -48.37
C SER A 163 36.91 -9.46 -49.13
N HIS A 164 36.29 -9.27 -50.30
CA HIS A 164 36.61 -8.11 -51.14
C HIS A 164 36.17 -6.78 -50.52
N ALA A 165 34.97 -6.73 -49.93
CA ALA A 165 34.46 -5.55 -49.23
C ALA A 165 35.40 -5.11 -48.09
N ASP A 166 35.86 -6.06 -47.27
CA ASP A 166 36.78 -5.79 -46.16
C ASP A 166 38.17 -5.34 -46.65
N THR A 167 38.64 -5.84 -47.79
CA THR A 167 39.91 -5.37 -48.38
C THR A 167 39.84 -3.94 -48.90
N ILE A 168 38.73 -3.53 -49.50
CA ILE A 168 38.54 -2.14 -49.96
C ILE A 168 38.37 -1.22 -48.74
N PHE A 169 37.54 -1.62 -47.79
CA PHE A 169 37.29 -0.87 -46.58
C PHE A 169 38.57 -0.65 -45.75
N SER A 170 39.40 -1.69 -45.59
CA SER A 170 40.70 -1.57 -44.90
C SER A 170 41.69 -0.66 -45.64
N LYS A 171 41.71 -0.65 -46.98
CA LYS A 171 42.52 0.31 -47.75
C LYS A 171 42.11 1.76 -47.45
N PHE A 172 40.81 2.06 -47.42
CA PHE A 172 40.33 3.39 -47.06
C PHE A 172 40.66 3.74 -45.61
N LEU A 173 40.53 2.79 -44.68
CA LEU A 173 40.88 2.98 -43.27
C LEU A 173 42.37 3.31 -43.06
N VAL A 174 43.27 2.65 -43.79
CA VAL A 174 44.70 2.97 -43.73
C VAL A 174 44.97 4.37 -44.28
N HIS A 175 44.27 4.76 -45.34
CA HIS A 175 44.43 6.09 -45.93
C HIS A 175 43.92 7.22 -45.03
N THR A 176 42.82 7.03 -44.31
CA THR A 176 42.31 8.06 -43.39
C THR A 176 43.25 8.33 -42.21
N ARG A 177 44.10 7.36 -41.87
CA ARG A 177 45.16 7.50 -40.86
C ARG A 177 46.41 8.24 -41.38
N SER A 178 46.45 8.60 -42.66
CA SER A 178 47.55 9.38 -43.25
C SER A 178 47.55 10.82 -42.71
N ALA A 179 48.75 11.35 -42.42
CA ALA A 179 48.93 12.71 -41.89
C ALA A 179 48.34 13.82 -42.79
N LYS A 180 48.13 13.55 -44.08
CA LYS A 180 47.48 14.49 -45.02
C LYS A 180 45.96 14.52 -44.86
N PHE A 181 45.35 13.42 -44.45
CA PHE A 181 43.89 13.26 -44.39
C PHE A 181 43.31 13.58 -42.99
N VAL A 182 44.10 13.44 -41.93
CA VAL A 182 43.66 13.78 -40.55
C VAL A 182 43.10 15.21 -40.42
N PRO A 183 43.72 16.27 -40.99
CA PRO A 183 43.16 17.63 -40.92
C PRO A 183 41.85 17.78 -41.71
N ILE A 184 41.70 17.02 -42.80
CA ILE A 184 40.46 16.98 -43.58
C ILE A 184 39.36 16.43 -42.70
N LEU A 185 39.57 15.22 -42.14
CA LEU A 185 38.65 14.56 -41.23
C LEU A 185 38.28 15.44 -40.02
N GLY A 186 39.25 16.12 -39.41
CA GLY A 186 38.98 17.05 -38.32
C GLY A 186 38.04 18.20 -38.70
N ARG A 187 38.20 18.77 -39.91
CA ARG A 187 37.29 19.80 -40.41
C ARG A 187 35.91 19.25 -40.74
N THR A 188 35.82 18.04 -41.29
CA THR A 188 34.53 17.39 -41.59
C THR A 188 33.75 17.14 -40.31
N LEU A 189 34.40 16.61 -39.27
CA LEU A 189 33.79 16.40 -37.96
C LEU A 189 33.28 17.72 -37.37
N ASN A 190 34.07 18.79 -37.41
CA ASN A 190 33.64 20.09 -36.91
C ASN A 190 32.44 20.66 -37.70
N ALA A 191 32.42 20.49 -39.03
CA ALA A 191 31.29 20.89 -39.86
C ALA A 191 30.02 20.09 -39.55
N LEU A 192 30.15 18.79 -39.32
CA LEU A 192 29.03 17.91 -38.94
C LEU A 192 28.51 18.22 -37.54
N ILE A 193 29.39 18.51 -36.57
CA ILE A 193 28.98 18.94 -35.22
C ILE A 193 28.17 20.24 -35.30
N THR A 194 28.60 21.18 -36.16
CA THR A 194 27.87 22.43 -36.37
C THR A 194 26.53 22.20 -37.08
N SER A 195 26.49 21.29 -38.06
CA SER A 195 25.27 20.93 -38.80
C SER A 195 24.27 20.15 -37.94
N ALA A 196 24.74 19.38 -36.95
CA ALA A 196 23.92 18.64 -36.01
C ALA A 196 23.20 19.56 -34.97
N ASP A 197 23.62 20.82 -34.85
CA ASP A 197 22.97 21.85 -34.01
C ASP A 197 21.92 22.66 -34.80
N SER A 198 21.63 22.26 -36.04
CA SER A 198 20.61 22.91 -36.88
C SER A 198 19.18 22.66 -36.39
N SER A 199 18.25 23.51 -36.84
CA SER A 199 16.82 23.41 -36.47
C SER A 199 16.06 22.31 -37.22
N SER A 200 16.60 21.80 -38.32
CA SER A 200 15.94 20.83 -39.18
C SER A 200 16.24 19.40 -38.71
N LEU A 201 15.20 18.68 -38.30
CA LEU A 201 15.31 17.32 -37.74
C LEU A 201 15.99 16.32 -38.69
N ARG A 202 15.78 16.47 -40.01
CA ARG A 202 16.37 15.59 -41.04
C ARG A 202 17.87 15.79 -41.16
N LEU A 203 18.33 17.05 -41.22
CA LEU A 203 19.74 17.38 -41.26
C LEU A 203 20.43 16.96 -39.96
N GLN A 204 19.78 17.19 -38.82
CA GLN A 204 20.30 16.78 -37.51
C GLN A 204 20.49 15.25 -37.43
N ARG A 205 19.48 14.46 -37.82
CA ARG A 205 19.54 13.00 -37.81
C ARG A 205 20.66 12.47 -38.73
N THR A 206 20.69 12.93 -39.98
CA THR A 206 21.70 12.47 -40.96
C THR A 206 23.11 12.89 -40.57
N SER A 207 23.29 14.10 -39.99
CA SER A 207 24.58 14.55 -39.46
C SER A 207 25.08 13.66 -38.33
N LEU A 208 24.20 13.29 -37.38
CA LEU A 208 24.54 12.41 -36.26
C LEU A 208 24.82 10.97 -36.70
N GLU A 209 24.07 10.45 -37.67
CA GLU A 209 24.31 9.13 -38.26
C GLU A 209 25.69 9.07 -38.92
N LEU A 210 26.05 10.09 -39.71
CA LEU A 210 27.39 10.16 -40.29
C LEU A 210 28.48 10.31 -39.22
N LEU A 211 28.26 11.14 -38.20
CA LEU A 211 29.19 11.26 -37.07
C LEU A 211 29.41 9.91 -36.40
N HIS A 212 28.36 9.13 -36.18
CA HIS A 212 28.46 7.81 -35.56
C HIS A 212 29.32 6.87 -36.42
N ILE A 213 29.04 6.77 -37.72
CA ILE A 213 29.84 5.96 -38.67
C ILE A 213 31.30 6.40 -38.70
N LEU A 214 31.57 7.71 -38.70
CA LEU A 214 32.94 8.24 -38.69
C LEU A 214 33.66 7.89 -37.39
N PHE A 215 33.00 8.02 -36.24
CA PHE A 215 33.60 7.67 -34.95
C PHE A 215 33.79 6.17 -34.80
N GLU A 216 32.85 5.33 -35.22
CA GLU A 216 32.92 3.87 -35.14
C GLU A 216 34.06 3.32 -36.00
N PHE A 217 34.22 3.81 -37.24
CA PHE A 217 35.17 3.20 -38.18
C PHE A 217 36.41 4.05 -38.50
N TYR A 218 36.27 5.34 -38.80
CA TYR A 218 37.32 6.12 -39.45
C TYR A 218 38.23 6.92 -38.50
N VAL A 219 37.70 7.35 -37.35
CA VAL A 219 38.48 8.06 -36.32
C VAL A 219 39.41 7.06 -35.64
N SER A 220 40.72 7.35 -35.70
CA SER A 220 41.75 6.57 -35.01
C SER A 220 41.75 6.86 -33.51
N GLU A 221 42.21 5.88 -32.73
CA GLU A 221 42.42 6.02 -31.28
C GLU A 221 43.27 7.29 -31.02
N ASP A 222 44.39 7.50 -31.71
CA ASP A 222 45.28 8.67 -31.49
C ASP A 222 44.67 10.04 -31.85
N PHE A 223 43.65 10.08 -32.70
CA PHE A 223 43.01 11.33 -33.10
C PHE A 223 41.80 11.67 -32.21
N ALA A 224 41.10 10.67 -31.67
CA ALA A 224 39.90 10.86 -30.86
C ALA A 224 40.07 11.86 -29.68
N PRO A 225 41.17 11.85 -28.89
CA PRO A 225 41.39 12.81 -27.81
C PRO A 225 41.33 14.29 -28.23
N THR A 226 41.71 14.60 -29.47
CA THR A 226 41.79 15.99 -29.97
C THR A 226 40.41 16.60 -30.20
N VAL A 227 39.44 15.77 -30.62
CA VAL A 227 38.08 16.19 -30.98
C VAL A 227 37.09 15.96 -29.83
N LEU A 228 37.46 15.13 -28.84
CA LEU A 228 36.62 14.73 -27.72
C LEU A 228 35.90 15.89 -27.01
N PRO A 229 36.56 16.99 -26.58
CA PRO A 229 35.88 18.04 -25.82
C PRO A 229 34.77 18.72 -26.62
N GLY A 230 35.00 18.92 -27.93
CA GLY A 230 34.02 19.51 -28.84
C GLY A 230 32.82 18.59 -29.06
N VAL A 231 33.07 17.29 -29.24
CA VAL A 231 32.03 16.28 -29.45
C VAL A 231 31.17 16.12 -28.22
N VAL A 232 31.78 15.92 -27.04
CA VAL A 232 31.03 15.71 -25.79
C VAL A 232 30.18 16.93 -25.47
N SER A 233 30.73 18.15 -25.58
CA SER A 233 29.98 19.39 -25.34
C SER A 233 28.80 19.55 -26.32
N ALA A 234 29.00 19.28 -27.61
CA ALA A 234 27.94 19.39 -28.60
C ALA A 234 26.86 18.30 -28.43
N MET A 235 27.26 17.04 -28.25
CA MET A 235 26.32 15.92 -28.07
C MET A 235 25.51 16.08 -26.78
N SER A 236 26.11 16.56 -25.67
CA SER A 236 25.37 16.86 -24.43
C SER A 236 24.30 17.94 -24.66
N ARG A 237 24.63 18.99 -25.41
CA ARG A 237 23.69 20.07 -25.75
C ARG A 237 22.58 19.60 -26.69
N ILE A 238 22.90 18.78 -27.70
CA ILE A 238 21.91 18.20 -28.62
C ILE A 238 20.97 17.25 -27.87
N ALA A 239 21.51 16.40 -27.00
CA ALA A 239 20.72 15.43 -26.24
C ALA A 239 19.77 16.12 -25.23
N LEU A 240 20.20 17.20 -24.58
CA LEU A 240 19.35 17.97 -23.65
C LEU A 240 18.36 18.91 -24.36
N GLY A 241 18.51 19.10 -25.67
CA GLY A 241 17.73 20.05 -26.47
C GLY A 241 18.38 21.43 -26.53
N SER A 242 18.23 22.10 -27.68
CA SER A 242 18.68 23.48 -27.87
C SER A 242 17.88 24.42 -26.96
N PRO A 243 18.50 25.43 -26.31
CA PRO A 243 17.80 26.38 -25.44
C PRO A 243 16.69 27.19 -26.15
N THR A 244 16.64 27.12 -27.48
CA THR A 244 15.63 27.78 -28.32
C THR A 244 14.33 26.98 -28.45
N SER A 245 14.35 25.65 -28.27
CA SER A 245 13.17 24.79 -28.32
C SER A 245 12.67 24.51 -26.91
N LYS A 246 11.40 24.84 -26.62
CA LYS A 246 10.77 24.50 -25.34
C LYS A 246 10.35 23.03 -25.38
N GLY A 247 11.16 22.14 -24.81
CA GLY A 247 10.80 20.74 -24.63
C GLY A 247 11.99 19.79 -24.73
N TRP A 248 11.70 18.51 -24.56
CA TRP A 248 12.67 17.43 -24.77
C TRP A 248 13.07 17.32 -26.25
N ALA A 249 14.31 16.94 -26.51
CA ALA A 249 14.75 16.56 -27.84
C ALA A 249 14.03 15.28 -28.32
N ASN A 250 14.00 15.04 -29.64
CA ASN A 250 13.41 13.82 -30.17
C ASN A 250 14.24 12.59 -29.73
N GLY A 251 13.58 11.51 -29.31
CA GLY A 251 14.25 10.32 -28.77
C GLY A 251 15.26 9.67 -29.71
N GLU A 252 15.00 9.67 -31.03
CA GLU A 252 15.97 9.15 -32.03
C GLU A 252 17.24 10.00 -32.15
N ILE A 253 17.11 11.33 -31.99
CA ILE A 253 18.23 12.26 -32.03
C ILE A 253 19.08 12.08 -30.77
N VAL A 254 18.41 11.94 -29.62
CA VAL A 254 19.08 11.63 -28.35
C VAL A 254 19.84 10.32 -28.46
N SER A 255 19.24 9.26 -29.03
CA SER A 255 19.93 7.98 -29.18
C SER A 255 21.19 8.08 -30.02
N LEU A 256 21.13 8.74 -31.18
CA LEU A 256 22.30 8.90 -32.05
C LEU A 256 23.38 9.79 -31.40
N ALA A 257 22.98 10.88 -30.74
CA ALA A 257 23.93 11.77 -30.05
C ALA A 257 24.68 11.05 -28.91
N LEU A 258 23.97 10.20 -28.14
CA LEU A 258 24.58 9.39 -27.09
C LEU A 258 25.48 8.29 -27.68
N SER A 259 25.10 7.63 -28.79
CA SER A 259 25.97 6.66 -29.47
C SER A 259 27.27 7.30 -30.00
N VAL A 260 27.21 8.52 -30.56
CA VAL A 260 28.41 9.27 -30.95
C VAL A 260 29.28 9.59 -29.73
N MET A 261 28.67 10.04 -28.64
CA MET A 261 29.38 10.34 -27.40
C MET A 261 30.05 9.10 -26.81
N GLN A 262 29.35 7.95 -26.81
CA GLN A 262 29.85 6.66 -26.36
C GLN A 262 31.12 6.26 -27.11
N GLU A 263 31.08 6.23 -28.45
CA GLU A 263 32.24 5.86 -29.28
C GLU A 263 33.41 6.83 -29.10
N ALA A 264 33.13 8.14 -29.01
CA ALA A 264 34.17 9.14 -28.79
C ALA A 264 34.88 8.96 -27.44
N ILE A 265 34.14 8.66 -26.36
CA ILE A 265 34.71 8.43 -25.03
C ILE A 265 35.51 7.12 -25.00
N ILE A 266 34.96 6.02 -25.51
CA ILE A 266 35.63 4.70 -25.49
C ILE A 266 36.95 4.75 -26.27
N LYS A 267 36.97 5.37 -27.46
CA LYS A 267 38.21 5.47 -28.26
C LYS A 267 39.26 6.43 -27.69
N SER A 268 38.86 7.38 -26.84
CA SER A 268 39.77 8.36 -26.27
C SER A 268 40.33 7.95 -24.91
N VAL A 269 39.49 7.43 -24.02
CA VAL A 269 39.78 7.14 -22.61
C VAL A 269 39.46 5.68 -22.22
N GLY A 270 39.17 4.78 -23.18
CA GLY A 270 38.92 3.37 -22.88
C GLY A 270 40.10 2.67 -22.20
N ASP A 271 39.81 1.73 -21.31
CA ASP A 271 40.79 0.99 -20.52
C ASP A 271 41.82 0.27 -21.41
N ASP A 272 41.39 -0.35 -22.51
CA ASP A 272 42.28 -1.05 -23.44
C ASP A 272 43.26 -0.09 -24.16
N VAL A 273 42.81 1.13 -24.47
CA VAL A 273 43.65 2.16 -25.11
C VAL A 273 44.69 2.67 -24.11
N CYS A 274 44.26 2.97 -22.89
CA CYS A 274 45.15 3.43 -21.82
C CYS A 274 46.13 2.34 -21.35
N LYS A 275 45.76 1.05 -21.44
CA LYS A 275 46.65 -0.10 -21.20
C LYS A 275 47.73 -0.21 -22.27
N LYS A 276 47.39 -0.08 -23.56
CA LYS A 276 48.38 -0.10 -24.67
C LYS A 276 49.43 1.00 -24.52
N GLU A 277 49.04 2.16 -24.01
CA GLU A 277 49.95 3.28 -23.76
C GLU A 277 50.58 3.28 -22.35
N ALA A 278 50.34 2.21 -21.57
CA ALA A 278 50.85 2.01 -20.20
C ALA A 278 50.51 3.14 -19.20
N LEU A 279 49.43 3.90 -19.43
CA LEU A 279 48.94 4.96 -18.56
C LEU A 279 48.21 4.42 -17.33
N VAL A 280 47.61 3.23 -17.46
CA VAL A 280 46.90 2.51 -16.41
C VAL A 280 47.32 1.05 -16.49
N ARG A 281 47.74 0.48 -15.35
CA ARG A 281 48.10 -0.93 -15.23
C ARG A 281 46.96 -1.66 -14.53
N ASP A 282 46.55 -2.80 -15.08
CA ASP A 282 45.69 -3.73 -14.37
C ASP A 282 46.56 -4.42 -13.32
N VAL A 283 46.25 -4.25 -12.04
CA VAL A 283 47.04 -4.86 -10.97
C VAL A 283 46.44 -6.23 -10.71
N THR A 284 46.91 -7.22 -11.47
CA THR A 284 46.47 -8.61 -11.32
C THR A 284 47.45 -9.44 -10.49
N ASP A 285 48.74 -9.08 -10.46
CA ASP A 285 49.79 -9.83 -9.76
C ASP A 285 50.54 -9.01 -8.70
N LEU A 286 51.11 -9.68 -7.68
CA LEU A 286 51.92 -9.02 -6.64
C LEU A 286 53.17 -8.32 -7.22
N ASP A 287 53.68 -8.79 -8.34
CA ASP A 287 54.83 -8.17 -9.02
C ASP A 287 54.47 -6.81 -9.65
N ASP A 288 53.20 -6.60 -10.04
CA ASP A 288 52.71 -5.30 -10.52
C ASP A 288 52.61 -4.27 -9.39
N LEU A 289 52.28 -4.70 -8.17
CA LEU A 289 52.29 -3.86 -6.96
C LEU A 289 53.72 -3.43 -6.59
N ILE A 290 54.70 -4.30 -6.78
CA ILE A 290 56.13 -3.99 -6.56
C ILE A 290 56.60 -2.98 -7.60
N ALA A 291 56.22 -3.14 -8.87
CA ALA A 291 56.55 -2.18 -9.92
C ALA A 291 55.91 -0.78 -9.73
N ILE A 292 54.78 -0.69 -9.03
CA ILE A 292 54.15 0.59 -8.61
C ILE A 292 54.92 1.21 -7.43
N ALA A 293 55.41 0.38 -6.49
CA ALA A 293 56.19 0.83 -5.34
C ALA A 293 57.61 1.30 -5.71
N GLU A 294 58.21 0.73 -6.76
CA GLU A 294 59.56 1.07 -7.22
C GLU A 294 59.65 2.35 -8.07
N GLY A 295 58.53 3.00 -8.40
CA GLY A 295 58.53 4.36 -8.95
C GLY A 295 59.36 4.54 -10.23
N ILE A 296 59.37 3.56 -11.14
CA ILE A 296 60.04 3.68 -12.44
C ILE A 296 59.13 4.50 -13.39
N ASP A 297 59.02 5.80 -13.11
CA ASP A 297 58.31 6.81 -13.90
C ASP A 297 59.32 7.71 -14.63
N GLU A 298 60.21 7.11 -15.43
CA GLU A 298 60.98 7.84 -16.45
C GLU A 298 60.97 7.01 -17.75
N ARG A 299 59.88 7.10 -18.51
CA ARG A 299 59.93 6.79 -19.95
C ARG A 299 59.97 8.09 -20.73
N GLU A 300 61.02 8.20 -21.53
CA GLU A 300 61.33 9.33 -22.41
C GLU A 300 60.09 9.79 -23.20
N MET A 301 59.80 11.08 -23.11
CA MET A 301 58.80 11.77 -23.92
C MET A 301 59.05 11.49 -25.40
N THR A 302 58.25 10.63 -26.01
CA THR A 302 58.21 10.57 -27.46
C THR A 302 57.69 11.92 -27.96
N PRO A 303 58.43 12.62 -28.86
CA PRO A 303 58.04 13.93 -29.32
C PRO A 303 56.69 13.85 -30.03
N ALA A 304 55.81 14.82 -29.75
CA ALA A 304 54.48 14.91 -30.32
C ALA A 304 54.51 14.77 -31.85
N LYS A 305 53.89 13.72 -32.39
CA LYS A 305 53.63 13.61 -33.82
C LYS A 305 52.50 14.58 -34.18
N GLY A 306 52.81 15.83 -34.49
CA GLY A 306 51.88 16.79 -35.13
C GLY A 306 50.55 17.02 -34.39
N TYR A 307 49.43 17.00 -35.14
CA TYR A 307 48.06 17.36 -34.71
C TYR A 307 47.44 16.47 -33.60
N HIS A 308 48.19 15.54 -33.01
CA HIS A 308 47.70 14.60 -32.01
C HIS A 308 47.97 15.08 -30.58
N VAL A 309 46.99 14.94 -29.69
CA VAL A 309 47.17 15.18 -28.25
C VAL A 309 47.85 13.94 -27.66
N THR A 310 49.00 14.13 -27.02
CA THR A 310 49.68 13.05 -26.28
C THR A 310 48.93 12.79 -24.98
N ARG A 311 48.55 11.53 -24.74
CA ARG A 311 47.88 11.14 -23.51
C ARG A 311 48.93 11.10 -22.39
N THR A 312 48.79 11.99 -21.42
CA THR A 312 49.60 12.05 -20.21
C THR A 312 48.73 11.73 -18.99
N PRO A 313 49.29 11.24 -17.87
CA PRO A 313 48.50 10.97 -16.67
C PRO A 313 47.83 12.25 -16.11
N SER A 314 48.47 13.42 -16.28
CA SER A 314 47.88 14.71 -15.94
C SER A 314 46.70 15.08 -16.85
N TRP A 315 46.84 14.84 -18.16
CA TRP A 315 45.73 15.02 -19.12
C TRP A 315 44.55 14.12 -18.76
N LEU A 316 44.78 12.83 -18.44
CA LEU A 316 43.72 11.88 -18.08
C LEU A 316 42.96 12.30 -16.80
N ARG A 317 43.66 12.81 -15.78
CA ARG A 317 43.01 13.36 -14.57
C ARG A 317 42.17 14.60 -14.88
N ALA A 318 42.65 15.48 -15.76
CA ALA A 318 41.90 16.68 -16.13
C ALA A 318 40.65 16.30 -16.96
N THR A 319 40.80 15.43 -17.96
CA THR A 319 39.70 15.02 -18.84
C THR A 319 38.67 14.16 -18.11
N SER A 320 39.07 13.27 -17.21
CA SER A 320 38.13 12.51 -16.37
C SER A 320 37.24 13.41 -15.52
N SER A 321 37.80 14.48 -14.93
CA SER A 321 37.01 15.45 -14.17
C SER A 321 36.00 16.22 -15.05
N GLN A 322 36.39 16.58 -16.28
CA GLN A 322 35.51 17.25 -17.23
C GLN A 322 34.42 16.31 -17.77
N LEU A 323 34.76 15.05 -18.07
CA LEU A 323 33.80 14.03 -18.48
C LEU A 323 32.79 13.74 -17.38
N LEU A 324 33.21 13.68 -16.11
CA LEU A 324 32.29 13.53 -14.99
C LEU A 324 31.27 14.68 -14.93
N MET A 325 31.71 15.92 -15.13
CA MET A 325 30.81 17.07 -15.17
C MET A 325 29.86 17.02 -16.37
N ALA A 326 30.35 16.63 -17.55
CA ALA A 326 29.54 16.48 -18.75
C ALA A 326 28.48 15.37 -18.58
N LEU A 327 28.86 14.19 -18.09
CA LEU A 327 27.93 13.09 -17.81
C LEU A 327 26.90 13.45 -16.74
N LYS A 328 27.31 14.20 -15.71
CA LYS A 328 26.39 14.71 -14.68
C LYS A 328 25.35 15.67 -15.25
N SER A 329 25.67 16.42 -16.31
CA SER A 329 24.68 17.27 -16.99
C SER A 329 23.57 16.47 -17.67
N LEU A 330 23.81 15.18 -17.97
CA LEU A 330 22.85 14.27 -18.61
C LEU A 330 21.83 13.64 -17.65
N THR A 331 21.95 13.85 -16.33
CA THR A 331 21.00 13.30 -15.34
C THR A 331 19.52 13.53 -15.67
N PRO A 332 19.07 14.67 -16.23
CA PRO A 332 17.67 14.85 -16.61
C PRO A 332 17.16 13.79 -17.61
N LEU A 333 18.02 13.26 -18.50
CA LEU A 333 17.63 12.29 -19.53
C LEU A 333 17.07 10.98 -18.97
N VAL A 334 17.33 10.66 -17.71
CA VAL A 334 16.71 9.51 -17.02
C VAL A 334 15.18 9.62 -16.96
N SER A 335 14.65 10.85 -16.95
CA SER A 335 13.21 11.15 -16.91
C SER A 335 12.60 11.41 -18.30
N HIS A 336 13.32 11.07 -19.37
CA HIS A 336 12.87 11.33 -20.73
C HIS A 336 11.60 10.53 -21.08
N PRO A 337 10.59 11.15 -21.75
CA PRO A 337 9.31 10.50 -22.01
C PRO A 337 9.37 9.35 -23.02
N THR A 338 10.36 9.33 -23.93
CA THR A 338 10.48 8.29 -24.98
C THR A 338 11.39 7.13 -24.55
N ALA A 339 10.91 5.89 -24.75
CA ALA A 339 11.67 4.68 -24.44
C ALA A 339 13.00 4.55 -25.22
N THR A 340 13.06 5.00 -26.48
CA THR A 340 14.28 4.92 -27.32
C THR A 340 15.46 5.71 -26.72
N ALA A 341 15.19 6.92 -26.23
CA ALA A 341 16.19 7.72 -25.52
C ALA A 341 16.68 7.04 -24.23
N LEU A 342 15.76 6.44 -23.45
CA LEU A 342 16.11 5.75 -22.21
C LEU A 342 16.96 4.50 -22.45
N ILE A 343 16.63 3.72 -23.50
CA ILE A 343 17.45 2.57 -23.94
C ILE A 343 18.85 3.04 -24.35
N ALA A 344 18.97 4.19 -25.03
CA ALA A 344 20.27 4.73 -25.41
C ALA A 344 21.09 5.21 -24.20
N VAL A 345 20.47 5.81 -23.18
CA VAL A 345 21.14 6.12 -21.91
C VAL A 345 21.63 4.84 -21.24
N CYS A 346 20.80 3.79 -21.22
CA CYS A 346 21.18 2.47 -20.71
C CYS A 346 22.40 1.90 -21.45
N SER A 347 22.33 1.81 -22.79
CA SER A 347 23.44 1.33 -23.64
C SER A 347 24.73 2.11 -23.39
N LEU A 348 24.67 3.45 -23.36
CA LEU A 348 25.84 4.29 -23.08
C LEU A 348 26.41 3.97 -21.70
N SER A 349 25.58 3.90 -20.66
CA SER A 349 26.05 3.63 -19.31
C SER A 349 26.66 2.23 -19.17
N THR A 350 26.10 1.21 -19.84
CA THR A 350 26.63 -0.16 -19.86
C THR A 350 27.99 -0.21 -20.54
N SER A 351 28.10 0.31 -21.77
CA SER A 351 29.35 0.28 -22.54
C SER A 351 30.46 1.10 -21.89
N LEU A 352 30.13 2.25 -21.28
CA LEU A 352 31.10 3.03 -20.51
C LEU A 352 31.55 2.30 -19.25
N LEU A 353 30.65 1.68 -18.48
CA LEU A 353 31.03 0.93 -17.29
C LEU A 353 31.94 -0.26 -17.63
N GLU A 354 31.65 -0.97 -18.72
CA GLU A 354 32.47 -2.08 -19.20
C GLU A 354 33.86 -1.63 -19.69
N SER A 355 33.92 -0.52 -20.41
CA SER A 355 35.14 -0.07 -21.09
C SER A 355 36.01 0.90 -20.29
N THR A 356 35.51 1.52 -19.23
CA THR A 356 36.21 2.61 -18.49
C THR A 356 36.34 2.36 -16.98
N SER A 357 36.37 1.09 -16.58
CA SER A 357 36.42 0.68 -15.18
C SER A 357 37.66 1.17 -14.42
N LEU A 358 38.82 1.20 -15.06
CA LEU A 358 40.08 1.62 -14.44
C LEU A 358 40.37 3.11 -14.68
N THR A 359 39.97 3.62 -15.84
CA THR A 359 40.25 4.99 -16.29
C THR A 359 39.31 6.04 -15.67
N LEU A 360 38.04 5.71 -15.42
CA LEU A 360 37.02 6.64 -14.91
C LEU A 360 36.31 6.15 -13.63
N PRO A 361 37.04 5.83 -12.54
CA PRO A 361 36.43 5.27 -11.33
C PRO A 361 35.40 6.19 -10.66
N SER A 362 35.57 7.51 -10.76
CA SER A 362 34.65 8.50 -10.18
C SER A 362 33.31 8.62 -10.92
N THR A 363 33.24 8.16 -12.18
CA THR A 363 32.00 8.19 -12.98
C THR A 363 31.13 6.96 -12.76
N GLN A 364 31.70 5.87 -12.25
CA GLN A 364 30.99 4.62 -11.97
C GLN A 364 29.72 4.78 -11.12
N PRO A 365 29.74 5.48 -9.96
CA PRO A 365 28.53 5.63 -9.15
C PRO A 365 27.43 6.40 -9.89
N LEU A 366 27.80 7.39 -10.71
CA LEU A 366 26.83 8.14 -11.50
C LEU A 366 26.19 7.26 -12.60
N LEU A 367 27.00 6.52 -13.36
CA LEU A 367 26.49 5.64 -14.42
C LEU A 367 25.66 4.48 -13.85
N ALA A 368 26.10 3.88 -12.74
CA ALA A 368 25.34 2.88 -12.03
C ALA A 368 24.00 3.45 -11.52
N SER A 369 23.99 4.70 -11.05
CA SER A 369 22.76 5.37 -10.62
C SER A 369 21.73 5.52 -11.75
N PHE A 370 22.19 5.76 -13.00
CA PHE A 370 21.32 5.81 -14.18
C PHE A 370 20.70 4.45 -14.47
N LEU A 371 21.51 3.39 -14.56
CA LEU A 371 21.00 2.02 -14.75
C LEU A 371 20.00 1.61 -13.65
N LEU A 372 20.33 1.87 -12.39
CA LEU A 372 19.43 1.54 -11.28
C LEU A 372 18.11 2.31 -11.35
N SER A 373 18.15 3.60 -11.73
CA SER A 373 16.92 4.38 -11.92
C SER A 373 16.07 3.89 -13.11
N LEU A 374 16.71 3.51 -14.22
CA LEU A 374 16.04 2.98 -15.42
C LEU A 374 15.45 1.58 -15.20
N SER A 375 16.04 0.78 -14.31
CA SER A 375 15.47 -0.53 -13.92
C SER A 375 14.07 -0.43 -13.28
N ARG A 376 13.68 0.76 -12.80
CA ARG A 376 12.38 1.05 -12.19
C ARG A 376 11.44 1.86 -13.09
N SER A 377 11.78 2.04 -14.37
CA SER A 377 10.92 2.77 -15.29
C SER A 377 9.59 2.05 -15.52
N ASP A 378 8.52 2.80 -15.77
CA ASP A 378 7.20 2.25 -16.11
C ASP A 378 7.19 1.48 -17.45
N TYR A 379 8.21 1.70 -18.30
CA TYR A 379 8.37 1.00 -19.57
C TYR A 379 9.08 -0.35 -19.38
N ASP A 380 8.35 -1.44 -19.60
CA ASP A 380 8.87 -2.81 -19.44
C ASP A 380 10.08 -3.13 -20.35
N SER A 381 10.11 -2.56 -21.57
CA SER A 381 11.25 -2.71 -22.48
C SER A 381 12.53 -2.06 -21.96
N VAL A 382 12.42 -0.98 -21.19
CA VAL A 382 13.55 -0.24 -20.62
C VAL A 382 14.01 -0.91 -19.33
N SER A 383 13.07 -1.28 -18.45
CA SER A 383 13.37 -1.96 -17.19
C SER A 383 14.08 -3.30 -17.45
N SER A 384 13.55 -4.13 -18.36
CA SER A 384 14.13 -5.42 -18.73
C SER A 384 15.51 -5.27 -19.36
N HIS A 385 15.70 -4.30 -20.26
CA HIS A 385 17.01 -4.02 -20.86
C HIS A 385 18.04 -3.59 -19.81
N SER A 386 17.71 -2.60 -18.97
CA SER A 386 18.59 -2.15 -17.90
C SER A 386 18.91 -3.25 -16.88
N TYR A 387 17.93 -4.11 -16.58
CA TYR A 387 18.12 -5.25 -15.69
C TYR A 387 19.09 -6.27 -16.30
N SER A 388 18.90 -6.62 -17.58
CA SER A 388 19.78 -7.54 -18.31
C SER A 388 21.22 -7.03 -18.36
N SER A 389 21.42 -5.74 -18.63
CA SER A 389 22.76 -5.13 -18.64
C SER A 389 23.41 -5.12 -17.26
N LEU A 390 22.66 -4.85 -16.18
CA LEU A 390 23.19 -4.91 -14.81
C LEU A 390 23.62 -6.34 -14.43
N ILE A 391 22.86 -7.36 -14.86
CA ILE A 391 23.24 -8.77 -14.66
C ILE A 391 24.50 -9.12 -15.45
N GLU A 392 24.59 -8.69 -16.71
CA GLU A 392 25.77 -8.93 -17.55
C GLU A 392 27.03 -8.29 -16.95
N LEU A 393 26.94 -7.04 -16.50
CA LEU A 393 28.06 -6.33 -15.84
C LEU A 393 28.49 -6.97 -14.51
N THR A 394 27.58 -7.64 -13.81
CA THR A 394 27.84 -8.32 -12.53
C THR A 394 28.16 -9.81 -12.69
N SER A 395 28.11 -10.34 -13.92
CA SER A 395 28.47 -11.71 -14.27
C SER A 395 29.94 -12.02 -13.93
N PRO A 396 30.29 -13.26 -13.52
CA PRO A 396 31.68 -13.65 -13.22
C PRO A 396 32.62 -13.51 -14.42
N ALA A 397 32.11 -13.45 -15.65
CA ALA A 397 32.91 -13.21 -16.86
C ALA A 397 33.39 -11.75 -16.99
N SER A 398 32.77 -10.80 -16.28
CA SER A 398 33.09 -9.38 -16.40
C SER A 398 34.27 -8.97 -15.51
N LYS A 399 35.23 -8.24 -16.09
CA LYS A 399 36.38 -7.65 -15.38
C LYS A 399 35.95 -6.59 -14.35
N VAL A 400 34.77 -6.00 -14.54
CA VAL A 400 34.27 -4.84 -13.78
C VAL A 400 33.53 -5.26 -12.50
N ARG A 401 33.22 -6.56 -12.36
CA ARG A 401 32.38 -7.09 -11.28
C ARG A 401 32.79 -6.59 -9.90
N HIS A 402 34.06 -6.71 -9.53
CA HIS A 402 34.52 -6.38 -8.18
C HIS A 402 34.41 -4.89 -7.87
N ALA A 403 34.84 -4.03 -8.80
CA ALA A 403 34.71 -2.58 -8.67
C ALA A 403 33.23 -2.17 -8.57
N LEU A 404 32.39 -2.69 -9.45
CA LEU A 404 30.97 -2.37 -9.49
C LEU A 404 30.26 -2.82 -8.20
N LEU A 405 30.47 -4.05 -7.73
CA LEU A 405 29.88 -4.52 -6.46
C LEU A 405 30.30 -3.66 -5.27
N GLN A 406 31.55 -3.21 -5.22
CA GLN A 406 32.02 -2.28 -4.18
C GLN A 406 31.33 -0.91 -4.28
N THR A 407 31.16 -0.37 -5.50
CA THR A 407 30.42 0.89 -5.69
C THR A 407 28.95 0.77 -5.30
N LEU A 408 28.28 -0.35 -5.63
CA LEU A 408 26.90 -0.61 -5.22
C LEU A 408 26.76 -0.64 -3.68
N LEU A 409 27.69 -1.31 -2.98
CA LEU A 409 27.73 -1.33 -1.52
C LEU A 409 27.97 0.06 -0.92
N GLN A 410 28.89 0.83 -1.50
CA GLN A 410 29.15 2.20 -1.05
C GLN A 410 27.92 3.10 -1.25
N MET A 411 27.20 2.95 -2.38
CA MET A 411 25.96 3.69 -2.63
C MET A 411 24.89 3.39 -1.59
N ILE A 412 24.71 2.13 -1.17
CA ILE A 412 23.78 1.80 -0.07
C ILE A 412 24.19 2.54 1.21
N GLY A 413 25.47 2.49 1.58
CA GLY A 413 25.98 3.18 2.77
C GLY A 413 25.79 4.70 2.73
N ASP A 414 26.09 5.31 1.57
CA ASP A 414 25.96 6.75 1.35
C ASP A 414 24.48 7.20 1.39
N ILE A 415 23.58 6.41 0.81
CA ILE A 415 22.13 6.68 0.86
C ILE A 415 21.61 6.56 2.30
N LEU A 416 21.95 5.49 3.03
CA LEU A 416 21.56 5.33 4.44
C LEU A 416 22.10 6.46 5.33
N SER A 417 23.31 6.96 5.06
CA SER A 417 23.89 8.08 5.81
C SER A 417 23.29 9.45 5.45
N SER A 418 22.75 9.60 4.23
CA SER A 418 22.18 10.85 3.73
C SER A 418 20.67 10.97 3.94
N LEU A 419 19.94 9.85 4.08
CA LEU A 419 18.50 9.81 4.38
C LEU A 419 18.10 10.72 5.56
N PRO A 420 18.80 10.71 6.72
CA PRO A 420 18.49 11.59 7.84
C PRO A 420 18.56 13.09 7.49
N ARG A 421 19.35 13.48 6.48
CA ARG A 421 19.44 14.88 6.03
C ARG A 421 18.33 15.25 5.05
N ILE A 422 17.86 14.29 4.26
CA ILE A 422 16.90 14.54 3.16
C ILE A 422 15.46 14.46 3.64
N LEU A 423 15.14 13.53 4.54
CA LEU A 423 13.77 13.37 5.07
C LEU A 423 13.21 14.68 5.67
N PRO A 424 13.92 15.44 6.55
CA PRO A 424 13.40 16.70 7.08
C PRO A 424 13.19 17.78 6.02
N SER A 425 13.90 17.68 4.88
CA SER A 425 13.80 18.65 3.78
C SER A 425 12.53 18.52 2.95
N ARG A 426 11.66 17.51 3.22
CA ARG A 426 10.39 17.24 2.52
C ARG A 426 10.53 17.15 0.99
N ALA A 427 11.70 16.72 0.53
CA ALA A 427 12.00 16.52 -0.88
C ALA A 427 11.59 15.10 -1.32
N ASP A 428 10.29 14.82 -1.32
CA ASP A 428 9.74 13.46 -1.49
C ASP A 428 10.21 12.77 -2.78
N ALA A 429 10.28 13.50 -3.91
CA ALA A 429 10.79 12.95 -5.17
C ALA A 429 12.25 12.47 -5.08
N LYS A 430 13.08 13.16 -4.29
CA LYS A 430 14.48 12.76 -4.07
C LYS A 430 14.56 11.54 -3.16
N VAL A 431 13.71 11.47 -2.14
CA VAL A 431 13.60 10.30 -1.25
C VAL A 431 13.16 9.07 -2.05
N GLU A 432 12.13 9.21 -2.88
CA GLU A 432 11.61 8.16 -3.75
C GLU A 432 12.67 7.64 -4.73
N HIS A 433 13.44 8.54 -5.35
CA HIS A 433 14.53 8.17 -6.25
C HIS A 433 15.65 7.41 -5.54
N LEU A 434 16.14 7.91 -4.39
CA LEU A 434 17.24 7.27 -3.64
C LEU A 434 16.81 5.94 -3.02
N ALA A 435 15.62 5.89 -2.40
CA ALA A 435 15.07 4.65 -1.85
C ALA A 435 14.86 3.61 -2.95
N GLY A 436 14.41 4.07 -4.13
CA GLY A 436 14.31 3.27 -5.33
C GLY A 436 15.62 2.64 -5.80
N GLN A 437 16.71 3.40 -5.81
CA GLN A 437 18.01 2.88 -6.21
C GLN A 437 18.45 1.73 -5.29
N VAL A 438 18.26 1.87 -3.97
CA VAL A 438 18.57 0.81 -3.02
C VAL A 438 17.66 -0.41 -3.24
N GLU A 439 16.36 -0.20 -3.44
CA GLU A 439 15.42 -1.28 -3.80
C GLU A 439 15.88 -2.04 -5.04
N ALA A 440 16.30 -1.34 -6.10
CA ALA A 440 16.80 -1.93 -7.35
C ALA A 440 18.07 -2.75 -7.12
N ILE A 441 19.04 -2.24 -6.32
CA ILE A 441 20.26 -2.98 -5.97
C ILE A 441 19.90 -4.28 -5.23
N CYS A 442 18.97 -4.21 -4.28
CA CYS A 442 18.54 -5.38 -3.52
C CYS A 442 17.77 -6.40 -4.39
N ARG A 443 16.97 -5.96 -5.37
CA ARG A 443 16.27 -6.86 -6.31
C ARG A 443 17.24 -7.71 -7.15
N LEU A 444 18.38 -7.14 -7.56
CA LEU A 444 19.43 -7.89 -8.26
C LEU A 444 19.95 -9.08 -7.44
N VAL A 445 20.07 -8.91 -6.11
CA VAL A 445 20.48 -9.99 -5.21
C VAL A 445 19.39 -11.07 -5.13
N ILE A 446 18.12 -10.65 -5.03
CA ILE A 446 16.99 -11.54 -4.78
C ILE A 446 16.68 -12.44 -5.99
N SER A 447 16.64 -11.90 -7.22
CA SER A 447 16.27 -12.71 -8.41
C SER A 447 17.25 -13.85 -8.67
N ASN A 448 18.54 -13.62 -8.41
CA ASN A 448 19.60 -14.57 -8.74
C ASN A 448 19.95 -15.51 -7.59
N SER A 449 19.50 -15.24 -6.36
CA SER A 449 19.60 -16.18 -5.25
C SER A 449 18.88 -17.52 -5.52
N ARG A 450 17.95 -17.57 -6.49
CA ARG A 450 17.25 -18.80 -6.89
C ARG A 450 18.03 -19.65 -7.91
N ASN A 451 18.95 -19.05 -8.70
CA ASN A 451 19.59 -19.72 -9.83
C ASN A 451 21.12 -19.85 -9.72
N ASP A 452 21.85 -18.96 -9.03
CA ASP A 452 23.32 -19.06 -8.84
C ASP A 452 23.78 -18.37 -7.54
N SER A 453 24.10 -19.16 -6.51
CA SER A 453 24.41 -18.66 -5.16
C SER A 453 25.74 -17.89 -5.02
N GLU A 454 26.63 -17.93 -6.03
CA GLU A 454 27.97 -17.37 -5.89
C GLU A 454 28.07 -15.91 -6.36
N ASN A 455 27.32 -15.52 -7.40
CA ASN A 455 27.51 -14.25 -8.12
C ASN A 455 27.24 -13.01 -7.26
N PHE A 456 26.19 -13.04 -6.45
CA PHE A 456 25.78 -11.91 -5.60
C PHE A 456 26.06 -12.13 -4.10
N SER A 457 26.74 -13.23 -3.75
CA SER A 457 27.07 -13.56 -2.35
C SER A 457 27.93 -12.47 -1.68
N ALA A 458 28.80 -11.80 -2.43
CA ALA A 458 29.62 -10.70 -1.92
C ALA A 458 28.78 -9.45 -1.58
N LEU A 459 27.76 -9.14 -2.39
CA LEU A 459 26.83 -8.04 -2.15
C LEU A 459 25.91 -8.36 -0.97
N SER A 460 25.36 -9.57 -0.91
CA SER A 460 24.54 -10.03 0.22
C SER A 460 25.32 -10.02 1.54
N LYS A 461 26.53 -10.58 1.57
CA LYS A 461 27.43 -10.50 2.75
C LYS A 461 27.85 -9.06 3.07
N GLY A 462 28.02 -8.21 2.07
CA GLY A 462 28.34 -6.80 2.26
C GLY A 462 27.19 -6.02 2.92
N VAL A 463 25.96 -6.21 2.44
CA VAL A 463 24.75 -5.67 3.07
C VAL A 463 24.58 -6.26 4.48
N GLY A 464 24.75 -7.57 4.62
CA GLY A 464 24.74 -8.25 5.93
C GLY A 464 25.78 -7.68 6.90
N LYS A 465 26.99 -7.32 6.44
CA LYS A 465 28.00 -6.64 7.27
C LYS A 465 27.59 -5.23 7.69
N LEU A 466 26.91 -4.46 6.82
CA LEU A 466 26.40 -3.12 7.14
C LEU A 466 25.30 -3.15 8.21
N PHE A 467 24.45 -4.18 8.19
CA PHE A 467 23.39 -4.42 9.17
C PHE A 467 23.78 -5.42 10.27
N GLY A 468 25.04 -5.86 10.28
CA GLY A 468 25.60 -6.75 11.27
C GLY A 468 26.28 -5.97 12.42
N PRO A 469 26.85 -6.69 13.40
CA PRO A 469 27.42 -6.08 14.61
C PRO A 469 28.59 -5.12 14.33
N ILE A 470 29.30 -5.32 13.21
CA ILE A 470 30.46 -4.51 12.81
C ILE A 470 30.04 -3.28 11.98
N GLY A 471 28.79 -3.24 11.49
CA GLY A 471 28.28 -2.24 10.54
C GLY A 471 27.97 -0.86 11.13
N GLY A 472 28.22 -0.64 12.42
CA GLY A 472 28.05 0.67 13.04
C GLY A 472 26.60 1.17 13.07
N ILE A 473 25.63 0.25 13.10
CA ILE A 473 24.18 0.55 13.15
C ILE A 473 23.84 1.54 14.25
N GLN A 474 24.53 1.46 15.39
CA GLN A 474 24.37 2.42 16.47
C GLN A 474 24.61 3.86 15.98
N LYS A 475 25.62 4.12 15.14
CA LYS A 475 25.98 5.48 14.71
C LYS A 475 25.00 6.08 13.70
N TRP A 476 24.62 5.31 12.66
CA TRP A 476 23.71 5.82 11.62
C TRP A 476 22.24 5.59 11.97
N GLY A 477 21.92 4.55 12.74
CA GLY A 477 20.58 4.21 13.21
C GLY A 477 20.01 5.28 14.12
N TRP A 478 20.78 5.81 15.08
CA TRP A 478 20.32 6.94 15.92
C TRP A 478 19.92 8.17 15.09
N ARG A 479 20.68 8.48 14.03
CA ARG A 479 20.37 9.61 13.13
C ARG A 479 19.09 9.38 12.34
N LEU A 480 18.86 8.15 11.88
CA LEU A 480 17.64 7.76 11.19
C LEU A 480 16.42 7.85 12.12
N LEU A 481 16.53 7.30 13.33
CA LEU A 481 15.46 7.32 14.34
C LEU A 481 15.08 8.73 14.79
N ALA A 482 16.04 9.66 14.83
CA ALA A 482 15.79 11.06 15.19
C ALA A 482 14.92 11.80 14.16
N VAL A 483 14.85 11.30 12.93
CA VAL A 483 14.25 11.98 11.78
C VAL A 483 12.92 11.33 11.37
N MET A 484 12.74 10.05 11.68
CA MET A 484 11.51 9.33 11.37
C MET A 484 10.48 9.58 12.48
N GLU A 485 9.67 10.62 12.31
CA GLU A 485 8.50 10.85 13.14
C GLU A 485 7.24 10.37 12.44
N PHE A 486 6.33 9.76 13.20
CA PHE A 486 5.05 9.27 12.71
C PHE A 486 3.89 10.14 13.22
N ASP A 487 2.91 10.34 12.36
CA ASP A 487 1.62 10.92 12.67
C ASP A 487 0.53 9.85 12.73
N VAL A 488 -0.50 10.19 13.49
CA VAL A 488 -1.68 9.35 13.66
C VAL A 488 -2.51 9.32 12.36
N PRO A 489 -2.85 8.14 11.80
CA PRO A 489 -3.62 8.05 10.57
C PRO A 489 -5.02 8.66 10.72
N LEU A 490 -5.44 9.49 9.77
CA LEU A 490 -6.80 10.05 9.73
C LEU A 490 -7.79 8.94 9.38
N MET A 491 -8.66 8.56 10.33
CA MET A 491 -9.67 7.50 10.13
C MET A 491 -11.06 8.08 9.90
N THR A 492 -11.78 7.49 8.93
CA THR A 492 -13.23 7.59 8.81
C THR A 492 -13.87 6.65 9.82
N VAL A 493 -14.59 7.21 10.79
CA VAL A 493 -15.27 6.46 11.86
C VAL A 493 -16.19 5.43 11.23
N THR A 494 -15.88 4.18 11.49
CA THR A 494 -16.65 3.02 11.08
C THR A 494 -16.89 2.24 12.39
N GLY A 495 -18.07 1.63 12.55
CA GLY A 495 -18.69 1.30 13.84
C GLY A 495 -17.83 0.57 14.89
N THR A 496 -18.36 0.51 16.12
CA THR A 496 -17.74 -0.09 17.31
C THR A 496 -17.07 -1.46 17.04
N PRO A 497 -15.84 -1.70 17.56
CA PRO A 497 -15.04 -2.90 17.26
C PRO A 497 -15.74 -4.21 17.63
N ALA A 498 -16.56 -4.22 18.70
CA ALA A 498 -17.37 -5.38 19.08
C ALA A 498 -18.49 -5.68 18.07
N ALA A 499 -19.08 -4.66 17.44
CA ALA A 499 -20.12 -4.87 16.43
C ALA A 499 -19.54 -5.37 15.10
N ARG A 500 -18.32 -4.97 14.74
CA ARG A 500 -17.58 -5.54 13.60
C ARG A 500 -17.31 -7.03 13.78
N LEU A 501 -16.86 -7.43 14.97
CA LEU A 501 -16.66 -8.85 15.32
C LEU A 501 -17.96 -9.66 15.35
N MET A 502 -19.08 -9.08 15.79
CA MET A 502 -20.38 -9.77 15.78
C MET A 502 -21.01 -9.86 14.38
N LEU A 503 -20.63 -8.98 13.45
CA LEU A 503 -21.07 -9.03 12.05
C LEU A 503 -20.32 -10.08 11.20
N GLU A 504 -19.22 -10.65 11.71
CA GLU A 504 -18.39 -11.67 11.04
C GLU A 504 -18.98 -13.10 11.04
N GLN A 505 -20.22 -13.30 11.54
CA GLN A 505 -20.96 -14.53 11.23
C GLN A 505 -21.45 -14.59 9.76
N GLY A 506 -21.26 -13.51 8.98
CA GLY A 506 -21.48 -13.48 7.54
C GLY A 506 -20.22 -13.86 6.72
N PRO A 507 -20.37 -14.49 5.53
CA PRO A 507 -19.26 -14.98 4.70
C PRO A 507 -18.40 -13.89 4.01
N ASP A 508 -18.67 -12.61 4.25
CA ASP A 508 -17.93 -11.50 3.66
C ASP A 508 -16.70 -11.18 4.52
N TYR A 509 -15.63 -11.96 4.33
CA TYR A 509 -14.30 -11.69 4.90
C TYR A 509 -13.76 -10.33 4.39
N TYR A 510 -13.98 -9.26 5.14
CA TYR A 510 -13.22 -8.03 4.94
C TYR A 510 -11.78 -8.26 5.42
N GLU A 511 -10.82 -8.23 4.49
CA GLU A 511 -9.38 -8.27 4.80
C GLU A 511 -9.01 -7.09 5.71
N SER A 512 -8.97 -7.35 7.02
CA SER A 512 -8.60 -6.37 8.04
C SER A 512 -7.10 -6.07 7.94
N THR A 513 -6.74 -5.05 7.17
CA THR A 513 -5.36 -4.58 7.03
C THR A 513 -5.02 -3.61 8.17
N PHE A 514 -3.77 -3.63 8.65
CA PHE A 514 -3.32 -2.62 9.62
C PHE A 514 -3.46 -1.20 9.06
N PRO A 515 -3.86 -0.22 9.89
CA PRO A 515 -3.85 1.19 9.49
C PRO A 515 -2.40 1.64 9.19
N GLU A 516 -2.21 2.31 8.04
CA GLU A 516 -0.89 2.80 7.60
C GLU A 516 -0.38 3.91 8.54
N LEU A 517 0.81 3.73 9.11
CA LEU A 517 1.48 4.74 9.93
C LEU A 517 2.11 5.79 9.02
N LEU A 518 1.63 7.03 9.04
CA LEU A 518 2.11 8.09 8.12
C LEU A 518 3.36 8.79 8.67
N LEU A 519 4.37 9.00 7.83
CA LEU A 519 5.57 9.75 8.19
C LEU A 519 5.31 11.26 8.15
N LYS A 520 5.64 12.01 9.21
CA LYS A 520 5.44 13.48 9.27
C LYS A 520 6.20 14.25 8.19
N HIS A 521 7.32 13.69 7.75
CA HIS A 521 8.26 14.33 6.85
C HIS A 521 8.13 13.88 5.39
N VAL A 522 7.25 12.91 5.11
CA VAL A 522 6.98 12.40 3.76
C VAL A 522 5.48 12.58 3.49
N ALA A 523 5.12 13.47 2.57
CA ALA A 523 3.72 13.77 2.27
C ALA A 523 3.14 12.81 1.21
N SER A 524 3.98 12.32 0.29
CA SER A 524 3.55 11.40 -0.77
C SER A 524 3.45 9.95 -0.28
N ARG A 525 2.30 9.32 -0.52
CA ARG A 525 2.09 7.88 -0.30
C ARG A 525 3.02 7.02 -1.17
N SER A 526 3.38 7.49 -2.37
CA SER A 526 4.35 6.78 -3.24
C SER A 526 5.72 6.69 -2.59
N ALA A 527 6.22 7.80 -2.04
CA ALA A 527 7.51 7.89 -1.41
C ALA A 527 7.58 7.01 -0.15
N GLN A 528 6.53 7.01 0.68
CA GLN A 528 6.44 6.10 1.81
C GLN A 528 6.44 4.62 1.38
N ALA A 529 5.63 4.26 0.38
CA ALA A 529 5.61 2.88 -0.13
C ALA A 529 6.97 2.44 -0.70
N THR A 530 7.72 3.35 -1.34
CA THR A 530 9.09 3.04 -1.80
C THR A 530 10.09 2.89 -0.66
N LEU A 531 9.97 3.65 0.42
CA LEU A 531 10.79 3.48 1.62
C LEU A 531 10.52 2.13 2.30
N GLU A 532 9.25 1.73 2.42
CA GLU A 532 8.86 0.43 2.95
C GLU A 532 9.43 -0.71 2.10
N ARG A 533 9.27 -0.62 0.78
CA ARG A 533 9.86 -1.58 -0.17
C ARG A 533 11.38 -1.63 -0.09
N MET A 534 12.04 -0.48 0.07
CA MET A 534 13.50 -0.42 0.26
C MET A 534 13.93 -1.19 1.51
N PHE A 535 13.33 -0.95 2.68
CA PHE A 535 13.71 -1.66 3.91
C PHE A 535 13.39 -3.16 3.84
N ARG A 536 12.26 -3.55 3.24
CA ARG A 536 11.97 -4.97 2.98
C ARG A 536 13.01 -5.61 2.05
N ALA A 537 13.39 -4.92 0.97
CA ALA A 537 14.39 -5.42 0.03
C ALA A 537 15.78 -5.54 0.67
N LEU A 538 16.17 -4.59 1.55
CA LEU A 538 17.40 -4.65 2.34
C LEU A 538 17.43 -5.86 3.28
N GLY A 539 16.32 -6.11 4.00
CA GLY A 539 16.18 -7.28 4.87
C GLY A 539 16.34 -8.59 4.09
N ASN A 540 15.72 -8.70 2.92
CA ASN A 540 15.82 -9.89 2.08
C ASN A 540 17.25 -10.08 1.53
N ALA A 541 17.88 -9.00 1.05
CA ALA A 541 19.22 -9.05 0.47
C ALA A 541 20.30 -9.42 1.51
N GLY A 542 20.19 -8.95 2.75
CA GLY A 542 21.14 -9.24 3.83
C GLY A 542 20.83 -10.48 4.65
N GLY A 543 19.64 -11.08 4.51
CA GLY A 543 19.26 -12.34 5.13
C GLY A 543 19.48 -12.37 6.66
N GLU A 544 20.03 -13.47 7.16
CA GLU A 544 20.22 -13.70 8.60
C GLU A 544 21.17 -12.70 9.28
N ASP A 545 22.12 -12.12 8.54
CA ASP A 545 23.08 -11.17 9.12
C ASP A 545 22.39 -9.87 9.56
N CYS A 546 21.23 -9.55 8.95
CA CYS A 546 20.39 -8.41 9.34
C CYS A 546 19.60 -8.63 10.63
N LEU A 547 19.55 -9.85 11.18
CA LEU A 547 18.81 -10.13 12.43
C LEU A 547 19.34 -9.31 13.61
N TYR A 548 20.65 -9.03 13.63
CA TYR A 548 21.24 -8.16 14.65
C TYR A 548 20.65 -6.75 14.62
N ALA A 549 20.43 -6.18 13.42
CA ALA A 549 19.78 -4.89 13.26
C ALA A 549 18.35 -4.92 13.82
N VAL A 550 17.59 -5.98 13.51
CA VAL A 550 16.21 -6.15 13.97
C VAL A 550 16.16 -6.24 15.51
N GLU A 551 17.04 -7.05 16.11
CA GLU A 551 17.17 -7.16 17.58
C GLU A 551 17.55 -5.82 18.22
N TRP A 552 18.46 -5.07 17.60
CA TRP A 552 18.84 -3.74 18.10
C TRP A 552 17.68 -2.73 18.02
N PHE A 553 17.00 -2.63 16.87
CA PHE A 553 15.87 -1.72 16.69
C PHE A 553 14.70 -2.06 17.63
N THR A 554 14.37 -3.35 17.77
CA THR A 554 13.30 -3.79 18.69
C THR A 554 13.67 -3.57 20.16
N ALA A 555 14.93 -3.74 20.56
CA ALA A 555 15.40 -3.40 21.90
C ALA A 555 15.33 -1.89 22.19
N VAL A 556 15.69 -1.04 21.22
CA VAL A 556 15.52 0.42 21.34
C VAL A 556 14.03 0.79 21.45
N GLY A 557 13.18 0.14 20.66
CA GLY A 557 11.73 0.29 20.72
C GLY A 557 11.14 -0.15 22.06
N ARG A 558 11.66 -1.21 22.68
CA ARG A 558 11.22 -1.66 24.01
C ARG A 558 11.56 -0.65 25.11
N ASN A 559 12.78 -0.10 25.07
CA ASN A 559 13.27 0.79 26.13
C ASN A 559 12.72 2.22 26.02
N ARG A 560 12.08 2.60 24.91
CA ARG A 560 11.60 3.96 24.67
C ARG A 560 10.17 3.97 24.12
N ARG A 561 9.28 4.73 24.78
CA ARG A 561 7.90 4.99 24.31
C ARG A 561 7.75 6.34 23.58
N ASP A 562 8.86 6.99 23.26
CA ASP A 562 8.90 8.23 22.46
C ASP A 562 8.71 7.92 20.95
N GLY A 563 8.53 8.95 20.12
CA GLY A 563 8.45 8.79 18.65
C GLY A 563 9.65 8.06 18.02
N ARG A 564 10.84 8.15 18.63
CA ARG A 564 12.02 7.37 18.22
C ARG A 564 11.84 5.86 18.46
N GLY A 565 11.13 5.48 19.52
CA GLY A 565 10.78 4.09 19.80
C GLY A 565 9.78 3.53 18.79
N VAL A 566 8.78 4.33 18.41
CA VAL A 566 7.84 4.00 17.31
C VAL A 566 8.60 3.74 16.01
N ALA A 567 9.53 4.63 15.67
CA ALA A 567 10.36 4.48 14.48
C ALA A 567 11.25 3.24 14.51
N ALA A 568 11.80 2.89 15.67
CA ALA A 568 12.62 1.72 15.83
C ALA A 568 11.81 0.43 15.63
N LEU A 569 10.62 0.34 16.24
CA LEU A 569 9.72 -0.79 16.03
C LEU A 569 9.28 -0.91 14.57
N TRP A 570 8.96 0.21 13.92
CA TRP A 570 8.57 0.21 12.51
C TRP A 570 9.70 -0.26 11.58
N LEU A 571 10.92 0.25 11.76
CA LEU A 571 12.09 -0.17 10.97
C LEU A 571 12.44 -1.65 11.19
N GLY A 572 12.44 -2.08 12.46
CA GLY A 572 12.66 -3.48 12.82
C GLY A 572 11.62 -4.40 12.17
N CYS A 573 10.35 -3.98 12.16
CA CYS A 573 9.26 -4.69 11.50
C CYS A 573 9.48 -4.84 9.98
N ARG A 574 9.76 -3.74 9.26
CA ARG A 574 9.95 -3.78 7.80
C ARG A 574 11.19 -4.58 7.38
N LEU A 575 12.26 -4.53 8.18
CA LEU A 575 13.44 -5.38 7.96
C LEU A 575 13.11 -6.86 8.20
N LEU A 576 12.36 -7.19 9.26
CA LEU A 576 11.96 -8.56 9.58
C LEU A 576 11.05 -9.17 8.49
N GLU A 577 10.10 -8.39 7.98
CA GLU A 577 9.28 -8.76 6.81
C GLU A 577 10.14 -9.11 5.60
N GLY A 578 11.17 -8.30 5.34
CA GLY A 578 12.15 -8.54 4.29
C GLY A 578 12.91 -9.84 4.44
N ILE A 579 13.44 -10.11 5.64
CA ILE A 579 14.19 -11.34 5.96
C ILE A 579 13.31 -12.59 5.80
N ALA A 580 12.04 -12.47 6.18
CA ALA A 580 11.08 -13.56 6.09
C ALA A 580 10.46 -13.75 4.70
N GLY A 581 10.55 -12.74 3.83
CA GLY A 581 9.88 -12.71 2.53
C GLY A 581 8.35 -12.56 2.63
N ILE A 582 7.85 -11.92 3.69
CA ILE A 582 6.41 -11.79 3.98
C ILE A 582 5.98 -10.34 3.84
N SER A 583 4.81 -10.08 3.25
CA SER A 583 4.20 -8.75 3.20
C SER A 583 2.88 -8.75 3.97
N THR A 584 2.78 -7.95 5.03
CA THR A 584 1.52 -7.72 5.76
C THR A 584 0.48 -6.91 4.96
N SER A 585 0.88 -6.33 3.82
CA SER A 585 0.05 -5.41 3.02
C SER A 585 -0.49 -6.02 1.72
N VAL A 586 -0.06 -7.23 1.34
CA VAL A 586 -0.48 -7.90 0.09
C VAL A 586 -0.66 -9.39 0.37
N SER A 587 -1.90 -9.89 0.29
CA SER A 587 -2.28 -11.31 0.42
C SER A 587 -1.79 -12.19 -0.74
N GLU A 588 -0.61 -11.92 -1.31
CA GLU A 588 0.03 -12.85 -2.24
C GLU A 588 0.87 -13.83 -1.43
N SER A 589 0.33 -15.03 -1.25
CA SER A 589 1.01 -16.16 -0.63
C SER A 589 2.16 -16.64 -1.54
N ASP A 590 3.29 -15.95 -1.49
CA ASP A 590 4.53 -16.44 -2.08
C ASP A 590 4.98 -17.74 -1.36
N PRO A 591 5.58 -18.70 -2.09
CA PRO A 591 5.90 -20.00 -1.54
C PRO A 591 6.97 -19.90 -0.43
N ILE A 592 6.65 -20.53 0.70
CA ILE A 592 7.46 -20.73 1.91
C ILE A 592 8.96 -20.80 1.59
N GLN A 593 9.68 -19.71 1.86
CA GLN A 593 11.13 -19.65 1.74
C GLN A 593 11.80 -20.46 2.88
N ARG A 594 13.03 -20.94 2.64
CA ARG A 594 13.76 -21.84 3.55
C ARG A 594 13.91 -21.22 4.95
N ARG A 595 13.21 -21.80 5.92
CA ARG A 595 13.20 -21.40 7.33
C ARG A 595 14.55 -21.69 7.98
N SER A 596 15.11 -20.71 8.67
CA SER A 596 16.32 -20.91 9.46
C SER A 596 16.03 -20.98 10.95
N LYS A 597 16.67 -21.93 11.63
CA LYS A 597 16.53 -22.12 13.08
C LYS A 597 16.94 -20.87 13.89
N ARG A 598 17.81 -20.04 13.32
CA ARG A 598 18.28 -18.79 13.92
C ARG A 598 17.18 -17.72 13.87
N LEU A 599 16.51 -17.57 12.73
CA LEU A 599 15.34 -16.70 12.58
C LEU A 599 14.22 -17.12 13.54
N ASP A 600 13.92 -18.42 13.65
CA ASP A 600 12.89 -18.93 14.58
C ASP A 600 13.23 -18.60 16.05
N ARG A 601 14.51 -18.74 16.44
CA ARG A 601 14.93 -18.42 17.81
C ARG A 601 14.85 -16.92 18.09
N ALA A 602 15.32 -16.09 17.18
CA ALA A 602 15.29 -14.64 17.31
C ALA A 602 13.84 -14.14 17.40
N THR A 603 12.98 -14.55 16.48
CA THR A 603 11.55 -14.15 16.46
C THR A 603 10.78 -14.60 17.71
N ARG A 604 11.07 -15.78 18.26
CA ARG A 604 10.52 -16.20 19.58
C ARG A 604 11.00 -15.31 20.73
N GLY A 605 12.26 -14.88 20.70
CA GLY A 605 12.79 -13.93 21.68
C GLY A 605 12.16 -12.55 21.56
N LEU A 606 12.03 -12.05 20.33
CA LEU A 606 11.41 -10.76 20.01
C LEU A 606 9.94 -10.70 20.43
N SER A 607 9.16 -11.72 20.09
CA SER A 607 7.75 -11.79 20.44
C SER A 607 7.50 -11.81 21.94
N ARG A 608 8.30 -12.57 22.72
CA ARG A 608 8.25 -12.50 24.20
C ARG A 608 8.63 -11.12 24.72
N SER A 609 9.75 -10.58 24.23
CA SER A 609 10.26 -9.28 24.65
C SER A 609 9.26 -8.13 24.41
N ILE A 610 8.51 -8.20 23.32
CA ILE A 610 7.49 -7.20 22.96
C ILE A 610 6.21 -7.43 23.75
N ALA A 611 5.79 -8.67 23.97
CA ALA A 611 4.61 -8.99 24.80
C ALA A 611 4.77 -8.48 26.25
N GLU A 612 5.99 -8.51 26.80
CA GLU A 612 6.32 -7.97 28.12
C GLU A 612 6.04 -6.46 28.25
N LEU A 613 5.90 -5.70 27.14
CA LEU A 613 5.58 -4.26 27.20
C LEU A 613 4.24 -3.95 27.86
N TRP A 614 3.30 -4.90 27.84
CA TRP A 614 1.98 -4.80 28.48
C TRP A 614 1.97 -5.34 29.92
N GLU A 615 3.09 -5.87 30.41
CA GLU A 615 3.25 -6.34 31.80
C GLU A 615 3.89 -5.28 32.73
N VAL A 616 4.50 -4.24 32.17
CA VAL A 616 5.17 -3.16 32.93
C VAL A 616 4.22 -1.98 33.10
N ASP A 617 4.01 -1.55 34.35
CA ASP A 617 3.10 -0.46 34.71
C ASP A 617 3.60 0.88 34.11
N ASP A 618 2.66 1.75 33.71
CA ASP A 618 2.97 3.11 33.21
C ASP A 618 3.73 3.98 34.22
N LEU A 619 3.71 3.59 35.51
CA LEU A 619 4.41 4.26 36.61
C LEU A 619 5.92 3.95 36.65
N ASP A 620 6.36 2.82 36.08
CA ASP A 620 7.79 2.45 36.02
C ASP A 620 8.52 3.12 34.86
N PHE A 621 7.78 3.64 33.87
CA PHE A 621 8.29 4.51 32.81
C PHE A 621 8.29 5.98 33.22
N ALA A 622 8.77 6.29 34.43
CA ALA A 622 9.39 7.59 34.61
C ALA A 622 10.55 7.65 33.60
N PRO A 623 10.64 8.66 32.70
CA PRO A 623 11.84 8.80 31.91
C PRO A 623 12.99 8.82 32.91
N PRO A 624 13.99 7.92 32.78
CA PRO A 624 15.15 8.00 33.66
C PRO A 624 15.59 9.45 33.62
N GLY A 625 15.61 10.09 34.79
CA GLY A 625 15.99 11.49 34.92
C GLY A 625 17.20 11.74 34.04
N ALA A 626 17.20 12.87 33.35
CA ALA A 626 18.25 13.30 32.43
C ALA A 626 19.65 13.18 33.08
N VAL A 627 20.21 11.97 33.02
CA VAL A 627 21.57 11.65 33.36
C VAL A 627 22.20 11.23 32.05
N GLU A 628 22.67 12.26 31.35
CA GLU A 628 23.95 12.28 30.64
C GLU A 628 24.26 11.04 29.78
N GLU A 629 23.65 10.97 28.59
CA GLU A 629 24.32 10.41 27.40
C GLU A 629 24.23 11.37 26.18
N ASP A 630 24.17 12.69 26.44
CA ASP A 630 24.29 13.76 25.42
C ASP A 630 25.75 14.11 25.08
N HIS A 631 26.70 13.27 25.47
CA HIS A 631 28.08 13.38 25.02
C HIS A 631 28.35 12.36 23.93
N VAL A 632 28.04 12.71 22.68
CA VAL A 632 28.94 12.65 21.52
C VAL A 632 28.18 13.03 20.24
N HIS A 633 28.53 14.20 19.71
CA HIS A 633 28.25 14.75 18.38
C HIS A 633 26.95 15.56 18.15
N ASP A 634 26.71 16.57 18.99
CA ASP A 634 26.21 17.84 18.46
C ASP A 634 27.38 18.56 17.75
N ILE A 635 27.29 18.69 16.43
CA ILE A 635 28.07 19.70 15.71
C ILE A 635 27.32 21.01 15.94
N PRO A 636 27.89 22.00 16.67
CA PRO A 636 27.23 23.29 16.79
C PRO A 636 27.17 23.92 15.40
N SER A 637 25.95 24.16 14.91
CA SER A 637 25.70 25.05 13.79
C SER A 637 26.12 26.46 14.21
N PHE A 638 27.34 26.85 13.85
CA PHE A 638 27.80 28.22 14.01
C PHE A 638 27.06 29.14 13.02
N GLU A 639 25.94 29.72 13.44
CA GLU A 639 25.38 30.88 12.74
C GLU A 639 26.23 32.10 13.08
N HIS A 640 27.02 32.56 12.11
CA HIS A 640 27.71 33.85 12.17
C HIS A 640 26.67 34.98 12.05
N VAL A 641 26.09 35.41 13.17
CA VAL A 641 25.24 36.61 13.21
C VAL A 641 26.10 37.79 13.66
N ARG A 642 26.54 38.62 12.69
CA ARG A 642 27.10 39.94 12.99
C ARG A 642 25.95 40.94 13.19
N GLY A 643 25.82 41.42 14.42
CA GLY A 643 25.25 42.73 14.76
C GLY A 643 23.74 42.88 14.62
N LEU A 644 23.02 42.76 15.75
CA LEU A 644 22.23 43.84 16.35
C LEU A 644 21.46 43.31 17.59
N ILE A 645 21.62 44.09 18.66
CA ILE A 645 20.94 44.16 19.97
C ILE A 645 19.72 43.23 20.17
N VAL A 646 19.82 42.32 21.15
CA VAL A 646 18.69 41.57 21.69
C VAL A 646 17.79 42.53 22.47
N LEU A 647 16.58 42.78 21.96
CA LEU A 647 15.50 43.45 22.69
C LEU A 647 14.76 42.43 23.55
N ASP A 648 14.52 42.82 24.81
CA ASP A 648 13.87 42.02 25.85
C ASP A 648 12.51 41.42 25.41
N LYS A 649 12.24 40.21 25.93
CA LYS A 649 11.07 39.35 25.66
C LYS A 649 9.73 39.90 26.20
N SER A 650 9.55 41.20 26.36
CA SER A 650 8.37 41.79 27.02
C SER A 650 7.47 42.65 26.12
N LEU A 651 7.72 42.74 24.82
CA LEU A 651 6.83 43.45 23.89
C LEU A 651 5.95 42.48 23.08
N ARG A 652 4.79 42.17 23.65
CA ARG A 652 3.67 41.50 22.96
C ARG A 652 3.03 42.47 21.97
N VAL A 653 3.45 42.41 20.71
CA VAL A 653 2.70 42.96 19.56
C VAL A 653 2.52 41.85 18.54
N GLY A 654 1.28 41.71 18.07
CA GLY A 654 0.73 40.49 17.48
C GLY A 654 1.54 39.86 16.34
N ARG A 655 1.84 38.57 16.51
CA ARG A 655 2.03 37.61 15.43
C ARG A 655 1.11 36.42 15.69
N GLY A 656 0.57 35.89 14.59
CA GLY A 656 -0.56 34.97 14.55
C GLY A 656 -0.46 33.79 15.51
N ALA A 657 -1.63 33.35 15.96
CA ALA A 657 -1.82 32.21 16.84
C ALA A 657 -0.94 31.02 16.40
N SER A 658 0.12 30.75 17.17
CA SER A 658 0.70 29.43 17.18
C SER A 658 -0.39 28.50 17.69
N THR A 659 -0.81 27.56 16.86
CA THR A 659 -1.59 26.40 17.30
C THR A 659 -0.92 25.81 18.55
N PRO A 660 -1.68 25.46 19.61
CA PRO A 660 -1.10 24.81 20.76
C PRO A 660 -0.43 23.50 20.30
N PRO A 661 0.70 23.08 20.90
CA PRO A 661 1.29 21.78 20.59
C PRO A 661 0.23 20.70 20.82
N ALA A 662 -0.02 19.88 19.80
CA ALA A 662 -0.92 18.73 19.92
C ALA A 662 -0.48 17.85 21.11
N PRO A 663 -1.42 17.24 21.84
CA PRO A 663 -1.12 16.57 23.09
C PRO A 663 -0.17 15.37 22.88
N LYS A 664 0.77 15.19 23.81
CA LYS A 664 1.74 14.08 23.88
C LYS A 664 1.09 12.68 24.01
N THR A 665 -0.23 12.59 23.93
CA THR A 665 -1.04 11.38 24.14
C THR A 665 -1.06 10.43 22.95
N SER A 666 -0.67 10.86 21.74
CA SER A 666 -0.68 10.01 20.54
C SER A 666 0.52 9.06 20.42
N GLN A 667 1.66 9.41 21.02
CA GLN A 667 2.89 8.62 20.93
C GLN A 667 2.78 7.20 21.54
N PRO A 668 2.21 7.00 22.76
CA PRO A 668 2.05 5.65 23.30
C PRO A 668 1.09 4.78 22.47
N VAL A 669 0.06 5.39 21.87
CA VAL A 669 -0.87 4.68 20.97
C VAL A 669 -0.12 4.17 19.73
N LEU A 670 0.66 5.03 19.08
CA LEU A 670 1.47 4.66 17.91
C LEU A 670 2.51 3.60 18.24
N HIS A 671 3.10 3.67 19.43
CA HIS A 671 4.05 2.66 19.92
C HIS A 671 3.39 1.30 20.07
N ASN A 672 2.23 1.23 20.73
CA ASN A 672 1.46 0.00 20.89
C ASN A 672 1.00 -0.56 19.53
N MET A 673 0.59 0.29 18.59
CA MET A 673 0.26 -0.13 17.22
C MET A 673 1.47 -0.76 16.51
N ALA A 674 2.65 -0.12 16.58
CA ALA A 674 3.87 -0.67 15.98
C ALA A 674 4.30 -1.98 16.66
N ALA A 675 4.12 -2.11 17.97
CA ALA A 675 4.40 -3.33 18.72
C ALA A 675 3.46 -4.49 18.31
N LEU A 676 2.17 -4.22 18.12
CA LEU A 676 1.20 -5.21 17.59
C LEU A 676 1.56 -5.65 16.16
N GLN A 677 2.01 -4.72 15.31
CA GLN A 677 2.52 -5.07 13.98
C GLN A 677 3.70 -6.03 14.07
N VAL A 678 4.68 -5.77 14.94
CA VAL A 678 5.81 -6.68 15.12
C VAL A 678 5.34 -8.05 15.63
N LEU A 679 4.40 -8.12 16.59
CA LEU A 679 3.83 -9.38 17.06
C LEU A 679 3.17 -10.17 15.91
N SER A 680 2.36 -9.50 15.08
CA SER A 680 1.71 -10.14 13.93
C SER A 680 2.72 -10.68 12.91
N VAL A 681 3.79 -9.93 12.61
CA VAL A 681 4.87 -10.39 11.71
C VAL A 681 5.60 -11.58 12.34
N THR A 682 5.91 -11.56 13.64
CA THR A 682 6.54 -12.72 14.29
C THR A 682 5.67 -13.98 14.26
N ALA A 683 4.33 -13.82 14.34
CA ALA A 683 3.40 -14.93 14.20
C ALA A 683 3.37 -15.47 12.77
N GLN A 684 3.38 -14.58 11.76
CA GLN A 684 3.52 -14.97 10.35
C GLN A 684 4.83 -15.69 10.05
N VAL A 685 5.95 -15.33 10.69
CA VAL A 685 7.23 -16.03 10.51
C VAL A 685 7.22 -17.42 11.15
N LEU A 686 6.68 -17.54 12.37
CA LEU A 686 6.73 -18.76 13.18
C LEU A 686 5.62 -19.77 12.85
N HIS A 687 4.49 -19.32 12.29
CA HIS A 687 3.29 -20.12 12.04
C HIS A 687 2.92 -21.01 13.24
N THR A 688 2.87 -22.34 13.06
CA THR A 688 2.55 -23.31 14.11
C THR A 688 3.54 -23.30 15.28
N GLN A 689 4.78 -22.83 15.09
CA GLN A 689 5.74 -22.70 16.17
C GLN A 689 5.47 -21.50 17.10
N PHE A 690 4.48 -20.67 16.78
CA PHE A 690 4.05 -19.53 17.59
C PHE A 690 3.16 -19.94 18.78
N ILE A 691 2.58 -21.15 18.77
CA ILE A 691 1.70 -21.67 19.84
C ILE A 691 2.27 -21.46 21.26
N PRO A 692 3.52 -21.84 21.58
CA PRO A 692 4.07 -21.61 22.93
C PRO A 692 4.25 -20.13 23.30
N VAL A 693 4.25 -19.22 22.32
CA VAL A 693 4.35 -17.77 22.53
C VAL A 693 2.97 -17.14 22.73
N LEU A 694 1.88 -17.80 22.30
CA LEU A 694 0.50 -17.31 22.46
C LEU A 694 0.17 -16.98 23.93
N LEU A 695 0.72 -17.75 24.88
CA LEU A 695 0.59 -17.48 26.32
C LEU A 695 0.93 -16.02 26.68
N HIS A 696 1.96 -15.46 26.05
CA HIS A 696 2.39 -14.08 26.29
C HIS A 696 1.70 -13.08 25.36
N ALA A 697 1.43 -13.45 24.10
CA ALA A 697 0.94 -12.53 23.07
C ALA A 697 -0.58 -12.28 23.10
N LEU A 698 -1.38 -13.21 23.62
CA LEU A 698 -2.84 -13.13 23.55
C LEU A 698 -3.42 -11.98 24.38
N TYR A 699 -2.97 -11.83 25.62
CA TYR A 699 -3.45 -10.76 26.50
C TYR A 699 -3.16 -9.35 25.93
N PRO A 700 -1.93 -9.02 25.47
CA PRO A 700 -1.64 -7.77 24.77
C PRO A 700 -2.58 -7.45 23.60
N ILE A 701 -2.86 -8.45 22.75
CA ILE A 701 -3.74 -8.30 21.59
C ILE A 701 -5.17 -8.00 22.08
N LEU A 702 -5.70 -8.79 23.01
CA LEU A 702 -7.05 -8.61 23.54
C LEU A 702 -7.23 -7.28 24.27
N HIS A 703 -6.25 -6.89 25.09
CA HIS A 703 -6.23 -5.60 25.78
C HIS A 703 -6.28 -4.43 24.79
N SER A 704 -5.56 -4.54 23.66
CA SER A 704 -5.56 -3.50 22.62
C SER A 704 -6.91 -3.33 21.90
N ILE A 705 -7.70 -4.39 21.77
CA ILE A 705 -9.04 -4.37 21.16
C ILE A 705 -10.03 -3.53 21.99
N ILE A 706 -9.83 -3.49 23.31
CA ILE A 706 -10.73 -2.81 24.27
C ILE A 706 -10.41 -1.32 24.42
N SER A 707 -9.26 -0.88 23.92
CA SER A 707 -8.84 0.51 24.02
C SER A 707 -9.91 1.44 23.45
N PRO A 708 -10.21 2.58 24.12
CA PRO A 708 -11.16 3.57 23.60
C PRO A 708 -10.68 4.23 22.30
N VAL A 709 -9.40 4.05 21.94
CA VAL A 709 -8.84 4.58 20.70
C VAL A 709 -9.11 3.61 19.55
N ALA A 710 -10.01 4.01 18.64
CA ALA A 710 -10.44 3.20 17.50
C ALA A 710 -9.29 2.64 16.63
N GLN A 711 -8.17 3.38 16.53
CA GLN A 711 -7.00 2.93 15.77
C GLN A 711 -6.27 1.76 16.42
N LEU A 712 -6.18 1.78 17.75
CA LEU A 712 -5.56 0.71 18.50
C LEU A 712 -6.48 -0.51 18.52
N SER A 713 -7.79 -0.30 18.65
CA SER A 713 -8.76 -1.40 18.58
C SER A 713 -8.75 -2.07 17.21
N ASP A 714 -8.76 -1.30 16.11
CA ASP A 714 -8.72 -1.84 14.75
C ASP A 714 -7.39 -2.56 14.47
N SER A 715 -6.27 -2.03 14.98
CA SER A 715 -4.97 -2.71 14.88
C SER A 715 -4.92 -4.00 15.70
N GLY A 716 -5.56 -4.03 16.88
CA GLY A 716 -5.70 -5.24 17.70
C GLY A 716 -6.53 -6.32 17.02
N LEU A 717 -7.62 -5.93 16.35
CA LEU A 717 -8.45 -6.83 15.55
C LEU A 717 -7.69 -7.39 14.35
N ALA A 718 -7.01 -6.52 13.59
CA ALA A 718 -6.15 -6.95 12.49
C ALA A 718 -5.06 -7.93 12.96
N ALA A 719 -4.42 -7.63 14.10
CA ALA A 719 -3.43 -8.52 14.71
C ALA A 719 -4.03 -9.88 15.10
N LEU A 720 -5.22 -9.91 15.71
CA LEU A 720 -5.88 -11.16 16.09
C LEU A 720 -6.22 -12.02 14.86
N ASN A 721 -6.75 -11.42 13.80
CA ASN A 721 -7.09 -12.10 12.55
C ASN A 721 -5.84 -12.66 11.85
N ILE A 722 -4.77 -11.87 11.75
CA ILE A 722 -3.50 -12.30 11.16
C ILE A 722 -2.83 -13.40 11.99
N VAL A 723 -2.87 -13.31 13.33
CA VAL A 723 -2.33 -14.37 14.19
C VAL A 723 -3.15 -15.64 14.03
N ALA A 724 -4.48 -15.56 14.01
CA ALA A 724 -5.35 -16.71 13.79
C ALA A 724 -5.07 -17.41 12.46
N SER A 725 -4.98 -16.65 11.36
CA SER A 725 -4.66 -17.20 10.04
C SER A 725 -3.24 -17.78 10.00
N SER A 726 -2.26 -17.13 10.61
CA SER A 726 -0.85 -17.57 10.58
C SER A 726 -0.61 -18.88 11.34
N VAL A 727 -1.33 -19.12 12.45
CA VAL A 727 -1.24 -20.34 13.27
C VAL A 727 -2.19 -21.43 12.74
N SER A 728 -2.89 -21.19 11.63
CA SER A 728 -3.82 -22.13 10.96
C SER A 728 -5.11 -22.44 11.75
N TYR A 729 -5.63 -21.47 12.50
CA TYR A 729 -6.98 -21.53 13.05
C TYR A 729 -8.00 -20.98 12.03
N ALA A 730 -9.17 -21.63 11.96
CA ALA A 730 -10.23 -21.23 11.01
C ALA A 730 -10.91 -19.91 11.38
N SER A 731 -10.97 -19.58 12.68
CA SER A 731 -11.56 -18.34 13.19
C SER A 731 -10.79 -17.86 14.43
N PRO A 732 -10.81 -16.54 14.71
CA PRO A 732 -10.32 -15.99 15.96
C PRO A 732 -10.97 -16.63 17.20
N ALA A 733 -12.27 -16.92 17.12
CA ALA A 733 -13.01 -17.60 18.18
C ALA A 733 -12.41 -18.99 18.50
N ASN A 734 -12.07 -19.78 17.47
CA ASN A 734 -11.44 -21.09 17.65
C ASN A 734 -10.04 -20.99 18.27
N LEU A 735 -9.27 -19.95 17.93
CA LEU A 735 -7.97 -19.69 18.56
C LEU A 735 -8.11 -19.37 20.04
N LEU A 736 -9.09 -18.54 20.40
CA LEU A 736 -9.35 -18.16 21.79
C LEU A 736 -9.88 -19.34 22.61
N LEU A 737 -10.75 -20.16 22.05
CA LEU A 737 -11.27 -21.36 22.72
C LEU A 737 -10.17 -22.35 23.11
N SER A 738 -9.27 -22.68 22.17
CA SER A 738 -8.21 -23.66 22.41
C SER A 738 -7.17 -23.18 23.42
N ASN A 739 -7.04 -21.86 23.59
CA ASN A 739 -6.09 -21.21 24.49
C ASN A 739 -6.77 -20.43 25.63
N PHE A 740 -8.03 -20.74 25.94
CA PHE A 740 -8.84 -19.99 26.90
C PHE A 740 -8.19 -19.94 28.29
N ASP A 741 -7.61 -21.06 28.72
CA ASP A 741 -6.98 -21.21 30.03
C ASP A 741 -5.81 -20.23 30.21
N TYR A 742 -5.08 -19.89 29.13
CA TYR A 742 -4.00 -18.90 29.15
C TYR A 742 -4.52 -17.46 29.33
N VAL A 743 -5.61 -17.14 28.63
CA VAL A 743 -6.25 -15.82 28.72
C VAL A 743 -6.83 -15.63 30.11
N LEU A 744 -7.49 -16.67 30.63
CA LEU A 744 -8.05 -16.68 31.96
C LEU A 744 -6.96 -16.44 33.02
N ASP A 745 -5.91 -17.27 33.06
CA ASP A 745 -4.80 -17.11 34.00
C ASP A 745 -4.14 -15.72 33.92
N ALA A 746 -4.01 -15.15 32.71
CA ALA A 746 -3.52 -13.79 32.53
C ALA A 746 -4.45 -12.71 33.10
N VAL A 747 -5.77 -12.85 32.92
CA VAL A 747 -6.78 -11.94 33.47
C VAL A 747 -6.84 -12.05 35.00
N LEU A 748 -6.90 -13.26 35.55
CA LEU A 748 -7.02 -13.51 37.00
C LEU A 748 -5.82 -12.93 37.77
N ARG A 749 -4.59 -13.08 37.23
CA ARG A 749 -3.40 -12.42 37.80
C ARG A 749 -3.54 -10.90 37.91
N ARG A 750 -4.25 -10.26 36.98
CA ARG A 750 -4.50 -8.81 36.91
C ARG A 750 -5.80 -8.36 37.60
N LEU A 751 -6.51 -9.30 38.21
CA LEU A 751 -7.60 -9.04 39.15
C LEU A 751 -7.17 -9.31 40.60
N SER A 752 -5.92 -9.73 40.81
CA SER A 752 -5.36 -10.00 42.13
C SER A 752 -5.03 -8.70 42.89
N ARG A 753 -4.93 -8.78 44.23
CA ARG A 753 -4.60 -7.64 45.12
C ARG A 753 -3.35 -6.85 44.74
N GLN A 754 -2.41 -7.48 44.03
CA GLN A 754 -1.14 -6.84 43.65
C GLN A 754 -1.27 -5.96 42.41
N ARG A 755 -2.19 -6.28 41.48
CA ARG A 755 -2.41 -5.53 40.25
C ARG A 755 -3.90 -5.58 39.96
N LEU A 756 -4.60 -4.49 40.20
CA LEU A 756 -6.02 -4.36 39.89
C LEU A 756 -6.17 -3.55 38.60
N ASP A 757 -6.32 -4.25 37.48
CA ASP A 757 -6.58 -3.65 36.17
C ASP A 757 -8.06 -3.76 35.81
N VAL A 758 -8.74 -2.62 35.67
CA VAL A 758 -10.16 -2.55 35.29
C VAL A 758 -10.36 -3.04 33.85
N ASP A 759 -9.37 -2.86 32.97
CA ASP A 759 -9.48 -3.30 31.58
C ASP A 759 -9.36 -4.82 31.45
N ALA A 760 -8.78 -5.52 32.43
CA ALA A 760 -8.77 -6.98 32.46
C ALA A 760 -10.19 -7.59 32.57
N ILE A 761 -11.10 -6.90 33.28
CA ILE A 761 -12.52 -7.32 33.37
C ILE A 761 -13.20 -7.22 32.00
N LYS A 762 -12.89 -6.16 31.24
CA LYS A 762 -13.39 -5.98 29.88
C LYS A 762 -12.79 -6.99 28.90
N VAL A 763 -11.54 -7.42 29.11
CA VAL A 763 -10.90 -8.52 28.34
C VAL A 763 -11.67 -9.81 28.52
N LEU A 764 -12.03 -10.14 29.75
CA LEU A 764 -12.84 -11.32 30.04
C LEU A 764 -14.20 -11.26 29.35
N LEU A 765 -14.87 -10.10 29.41
CA LEU A 765 -16.14 -9.85 28.74
C LEU A 765 -16.03 -10.04 27.21
N LEU A 766 -14.96 -9.51 26.59
CA LEU A 766 -14.71 -9.66 25.15
C LEU A 766 -14.51 -11.12 24.76
N VAL A 767 -13.76 -11.89 25.55
CA VAL A 767 -13.48 -13.31 25.27
C VAL A 767 -14.75 -14.15 25.35
N ILE A 768 -15.59 -13.92 26.37
CA ILE A 768 -16.88 -14.60 26.53
C ILE A 768 -17.81 -14.28 25.34
N ARG A 769 -17.85 -13.01 24.90
CA ARG A 769 -18.61 -12.59 23.72
C ARG A 769 -18.13 -13.21 22.41
N LEU A 770 -16.82 -13.32 22.23
CA LEU A 770 -16.21 -13.78 20.99
C LEU A 770 -16.33 -15.29 20.78
N VAL A 771 -16.21 -16.07 21.87
CA VAL A 771 -16.18 -17.53 21.79
C VAL A 771 -17.58 -18.14 22.03
N GLY A 772 -18.45 -17.47 22.79
CA GLY A 772 -19.83 -17.90 23.00
C GLY A 772 -19.96 -19.17 23.86
N ARG A 773 -20.89 -20.06 23.49
CA ARG A 773 -21.36 -21.18 24.34
C ARG A 773 -20.26 -22.12 24.83
N ASP A 774 -19.25 -22.36 24.00
CA ASP A 774 -18.23 -23.37 24.26
C ASP A 774 -17.27 -22.96 25.39
N VAL A 775 -17.27 -21.68 25.80
CA VAL A 775 -16.53 -21.17 26.98
C VAL A 775 -17.17 -21.62 28.28
N ILE A 776 -18.49 -21.81 28.33
CA ILE A 776 -19.24 -21.98 29.59
C ILE A 776 -18.76 -23.21 30.37
N GLN A 777 -18.41 -24.31 29.68
CA GLN A 777 -17.89 -25.51 30.33
C GLN A 777 -16.56 -25.28 31.06
N LYS A 778 -15.75 -24.33 30.59
CA LYS A 778 -14.48 -23.91 31.20
C LYS A 778 -14.64 -22.69 32.11
N ALA A 779 -15.79 -22.02 32.08
CA ALA A 779 -16.04 -20.78 32.81
C ALA A 779 -16.51 -20.98 34.25
N ALA A 780 -16.78 -22.22 34.69
CA ALA A 780 -17.24 -22.48 36.06
C ALA A 780 -16.26 -21.95 37.11
N ASP A 781 -14.97 -22.26 36.96
CA ASP A 781 -13.91 -21.76 37.83
C ASP A 781 -13.79 -20.22 37.79
N VAL A 782 -14.08 -19.62 36.64
CA VAL A 782 -14.07 -18.15 36.43
C VAL A 782 -15.18 -17.48 37.21
N VAL A 783 -16.36 -18.08 37.23
CA VAL A 783 -17.53 -17.57 37.95
C VAL A 783 -17.28 -17.61 39.46
N GLU A 784 -16.68 -18.68 39.97
CA GLU A 784 -16.28 -18.76 41.38
C GLU A 784 -15.26 -17.68 41.75
N GLU A 785 -14.21 -17.48 40.93
CA GLU A 785 -13.26 -16.42 41.18
C GLU A 785 -13.87 -15.03 41.05
N CYS A 786 -14.79 -14.80 40.10
CA CYS A 786 -15.54 -13.54 40.02
C CYS A 786 -16.31 -13.25 41.31
N PHE A 787 -16.89 -14.27 41.95
CA PHE A 787 -17.55 -14.09 43.25
C PHE A 787 -16.58 -13.81 44.39
N ASP A 788 -15.43 -14.50 44.43
CA ASP A 788 -14.40 -14.22 45.43
C ASP A 788 -13.88 -12.78 45.32
N ARG A 789 -13.74 -12.25 44.08
CA ARG A 789 -13.38 -10.85 43.82
C ARG A 789 -14.51 -9.88 44.15
N LEU A 790 -15.76 -10.22 43.87
CA LEU A 790 -16.92 -9.41 44.28
C LEU A 790 -16.99 -9.28 45.81
N ASP A 791 -16.79 -10.38 46.54
CA ASP A 791 -16.79 -10.38 48.01
C ASP A 791 -15.61 -9.57 48.58
N GLU A 792 -14.45 -9.61 47.91
CA GLU A 792 -13.25 -8.86 48.29
C GLU A 792 -13.33 -7.36 48.00
N TYR A 793 -13.95 -6.96 46.87
CA TYR A 793 -13.99 -5.58 46.38
C TYR A 793 -15.39 -4.94 46.38
N HIS A 794 -16.31 -5.43 47.21
CA HIS A 794 -17.70 -4.93 47.32
C HIS A 794 -17.83 -3.42 47.61
N GLY A 795 -16.76 -2.75 48.07
CA GLY A 795 -16.73 -1.30 48.30
C GLY A 795 -16.32 -0.45 47.09
N TYR A 796 -16.02 -1.05 45.94
CA TYR A 796 -15.58 -0.34 44.73
C TYR A 796 -16.58 -0.52 43.58
N ASP A 797 -17.45 0.47 43.39
CA ASP A 797 -18.53 0.45 42.40
C ASP A 797 -18.09 0.08 40.98
N ILE A 798 -16.92 0.56 40.53
CA ILE A 798 -16.42 0.33 39.16
C ILE A 798 -16.09 -1.15 38.91
N ILE A 799 -15.51 -1.81 39.92
CA ILE A 799 -15.10 -3.23 39.84
C ILE A 799 -16.35 -4.11 39.91
N VAL A 800 -17.24 -3.81 40.86
CA VAL A 800 -18.51 -4.52 41.02
C VAL A 800 -19.37 -4.40 39.76
N ASP A 801 -19.47 -3.19 39.18
CA ASP A 801 -20.21 -2.95 37.93
C ASP A 801 -19.65 -3.74 36.74
N GLY A 802 -18.32 -3.88 36.66
CA GLY A 802 -17.64 -4.68 35.65
C GLY A 802 -17.81 -6.20 35.85
N LEU A 803 -17.65 -6.70 37.08
CA LEU A 803 -17.80 -8.12 37.39
C LEU A 803 -19.26 -8.60 37.23
N VAL A 804 -20.22 -7.77 37.63
CA VAL A 804 -21.65 -8.04 37.39
C VAL A 804 -21.97 -8.03 35.89
N GLU A 805 -21.31 -7.19 35.10
CA GLU A 805 -21.44 -7.21 33.63
C GLU A 805 -20.91 -8.51 33.01
N VAL A 806 -19.80 -9.05 33.52
CA VAL A 806 -19.29 -10.37 33.12
C VAL A 806 -20.31 -11.46 33.44
N LEU A 807 -20.87 -11.48 34.66
CA LEU A 807 -21.88 -12.47 35.07
C LEU A 807 -23.16 -12.38 34.23
N LEU A 808 -23.60 -11.16 33.88
CA LEU A 808 -24.73 -10.92 33.00
C LEU A 808 -24.45 -11.49 31.60
N GLU A 809 -23.26 -11.29 31.07
CA GLU A 809 -22.88 -11.81 29.76
C GLU A 809 -22.84 -13.33 29.72
N VAL A 810 -22.30 -13.98 30.76
CA VAL A 810 -22.32 -15.45 30.87
C VAL A 810 -23.75 -15.97 30.78
N ILE A 811 -24.70 -15.35 31.49
CA ILE A 811 -26.11 -15.76 31.46
C ILE A 811 -26.76 -15.48 30.11
N LYS A 812 -26.43 -14.38 29.44
CA LYS A 812 -26.94 -14.10 28.09
C LYS A 812 -26.44 -15.10 27.05
N VAL A 813 -25.19 -15.52 27.14
CA VAL A 813 -24.65 -16.58 26.27
C VAL A 813 -25.39 -17.90 26.53
N VAL A 814 -25.72 -18.20 27.78
CA VAL A 814 -26.57 -19.36 28.12
C VAL A 814 -27.98 -19.18 27.54
N GLU A 815 -28.62 -18.02 27.74
CA GLU A 815 -29.96 -17.73 27.22
C GLU A 815 -30.05 -17.84 25.69
N SER A 816 -29.00 -17.45 24.97
CA SER A 816 -28.95 -17.55 23.50
C SER A 816 -28.82 -18.98 22.96
N ASP A 817 -28.51 -19.95 23.82
CA ASP A 817 -28.39 -21.35 23.44
C ASP A 817 -29.75 -22.04 23.59
N GLU A 818 -30.43 -22.28 22.46
CA GLU A 818 -31.79 -22.84 22.42
C GLU A 818 -31.89 -24.20 23.16
N ASP A 819 -30.79 -24.97 23.18
CA ASP A 819 -30.67 -26.27 23.88
C ASP A 819 -30.69 -26.14 25.42
N SER A 820 -30.45 -24.94 25.95
CA SER A 820 -30.42 -24.67 27.39
C SER A 820 -31.78 -24.26 27.96
N HIS A 821 -32.74 -23.91 27.10
CA HIS A 821 -34.10 -23.58 27.50
C HIS A 821 -34.79 -24.81 28.07
N VAL A 822 -35.36 -24.65 29.27
CA VAL A 822 -36.23 -25.68 29.83
C VAL A 822 -37.52 -25.69 29.01
N ILE A 823 -37.77 -26.78 28.29
CA ILE A 823 -39.10 -27.08 27.74
C ILE A 823 -40.04 -27.24 28.95
N ARG A 824 -40.87 -26.23 29.20
CA ARG A 824 -41.84 -26.26 30.30
C ARG A 824 -43.10 -26.92 29.78
N GLU A 825 -43.47 -28.05 30.37
CA GLU A 825 -44.80 -28.61 30.15
C GLU A 825 -45.81 -27.61 30.72
N GLU A 826 -46.61 -27.01 29.85
CA GLU A 826 -47.74 -26.18 30.27
C GLU A 826 -48.68 -27.06 31.10
N ASP A 827 -48.95 -26.68 32.35
CA ASP A 827 -49.96 -27.33 33.19
C ASP A 827 -51.26 -27.46 32.38
N ALA A 828 -51.62 -28.69 32.02
CA ALA A 828 -52.82 -29.02 31.25
C ALA A 828 -54.14 -28.55 31.93
N GLY A 829 -54.06 -28.10 33.18
CA GLY A 829 -55.19 -27.58 33.96
C GLY A 829 -55.51 -26.09 33.77
N LEU A 830 -54.70 -25.31 33.03
CA LEU A 830 -54.93 -23.86 32.80
C LEU A 830 -55.00 -23.47 31.32
N VAL A 831 -55.20 -24.44 30.42
CA VAL A 831 -55.47 -24.17 29.01
C VAL A 831 -56.88 -23.58 28.85
N ILE A 832 -57.03 -22.27 29.00
CA ILE A 832 -58.00 -21.55 28.18
C ILE A 832 -57.43 -21.65 26.76
N ALA A 833 -57.91 -22.62 25.97
CA ALA A 833 -57.52 -22.76 24.58
C ALA A 833 -57.66 -21.41 23.90
N ILE A 834 -56.55 -20.78 23.51
CA ILE A 834 -56.57 -19.49 22.82
C ILE A 834 -57.33 -19.73 21.51
N PRO A 835 -58.54 -19.17 21.34
CA PRO A 835 -59.31 -19.43 20.14
C PRO A 835 -58.71 -18.61 18.97
N PRO A 836 -58.86 -19.07 17.72
CA PRO A 836 -58.28 -18.42 16.55
C PRO A 836 -58.74 -16.97 16.40
N ASP A 837 -57.84 -16.09 15.92
CA ASP A 837 -57.87 -14.62 15.99
C ASP A 837 -59.22 -13.94 15.71
N HIS A 838 -60.05 -14.52 14.85
CA HIS A 838 -61.36 -13.99 14.46
C HIS A 838 -62.45 -14.09 15.55
N THR A 839 -62.20 -14.82 16.65
CA THR A 839 -63.16 -14.99 17.77
C THR A 839 -62.68 -14.36 19.08
N ARG A 840 -61.48 -13.77 19.11
CA ARG A 840 -60.90 -13.17 20.33
C ARG A 840 -61.76 -12.03 20.87
N MET A 841 -62.36 -11.22 19.99
CA MET A 841 -63.25 -10.13 20.42
C MET A 841 -64.60 -10.61 20.91
N ASP A 842 -65.19 -11.64 20.31
CA ASP A 842 -66.45 -12.21 20.80
C ASP A 842 -66.25 -12.93 22.14
N ALA A 843 -65.10 -13.60 22.33
CA ALA A 843 -64.74 -14.26 23.58
C ALA A 843 -64.42 -13.23 24.68
N PHE A 844 -63.69 -12.17 24.35
CA PHE A 844 -63.41 -11.06 25.25
C PHE A 844 -64.70 -10.30 25.62
N GLU A 845 -65.59 -10.04 24.66
CA GLU A 845 -66.87 -9.36 24.90
C GLU A 845 -67.78 -10.19 25.81
N LYS A 846 -67.80 -11.52 25.64
CA LYS A 846 -68.50 -12.43 26.55
C LYS A 846 -67.90 -12.41 27.96
N TRP A 847 -66.59 -12.56 28.08
CA TRP A 847 -65.89 -12.51 29.37
C TRP A 847 -66.03 -11.15 30.07
N PHE A 848 -65.96 -10.05 29.31
CA PHE A 848 -66.07 -8.69 29.82
C PHE A 848 -67.48 -8.39 30.33
N ARG A 849 -68.52 -8.90 29.65
CA ARG A 849 -69.91 -8.82 30.11
C ARG A 849 -70.16 -9.68 31.35
N SER A 850 -69.57 -10.87 31.43
CA SER A 850 -69.76 -11.80 32.57
C SER A 850 -68.83 -11.55 33.75
N ARG A 851 -67.90 -10.58 33.67
CA ARG A 851 -66.85 -10.33 34.68
C ARG A 851 -67.40 -9.97 36.07
N ASN A 852 -68.61 -9.41 36.13
CA ASN A 852 -69.27 -9.00 37.37
C ASN A 852 -70.51 -9.83 37.70
N ASP A 853 -70.83 -10.87 36.91
CA ASP A 853 -71.94 -11.77 37.19
C ASP A 853 -71.52 -12.74 38.30
N ALA A 854 -71.92 -12.42 39.53
CA ALA A 854 -71.59 -13.19 40.74
C ALA A 854 -72.20 -14.62 40.78
N GLU A 855 -72.96 -15.04 39.76
CA GLU A 855 -73.69 -16.31 39.73
C GLU A 855 -73.02 -17.42 38.89
N ASN A 856 -71.88 -17.17 38.23
CA ASN A 856 -71.12 -18.21 37.50
C ASN A 856 -69.93 -18.81 38.29
N HIS A 857 -69.87 -18.57 39.61
CA HIS A 857 -68.85 -19.16 40.49
C HIS A 857 -69.19 -20.56 41.03
N GLU A 858 -70.30 -21.19 40.62
CA GLU A 858 -70.74 -22.48 41.19
C GLU A 858 -70.50 -23.73 40.32
N GLU A 859 -69.96 -23.64 39.09
CA GLU A 859 -69.73 -24.85 38.25
C GLU A 859 -68.26 -25.28 38.06
N ASN A 860 -67.31 -24.68 38.78
CA ASN A 860 -65.96 -25.26 38.97
C ASN A 860 -65.72 -25.62 40.44
N SER A 861 -66.70 -26.27 41.07
CA SER A 861 -66.44 -27.16 42.19
C SER A 861 -65.77 -28.44 41.66
N THR A 862 -64.47 -28.38 41.37
CA THR A 862 -63.68 -29.62 41.52
C THR A 862 -63.82 -30.02 42.97
N GLU A 863 -64.58 -31.09 43.19
CA GLU A 863 -64.76 -31.81 44.43
C GLU A 863 -63.39 -32.27 44.93
N TYR A 864 -62.64 -31.38 45.57
CA TYR A 864 -61.59 -31.80 46.48
C TYR A 864 -62.33 -32.48 47.63
N GLY A 865 -62.18 -33.80 47.75
CA GLY A 865 -62.75 -34.58 48.86
C GLY A 865 -62.47 -33.93 50.22
N PRO A 866 -63.20 -34.32 51.28
CA PRO A 866 -63.16 -33.61 52.55
C PRO A 866 -61.73 -33.42 53.04
N ALA A 867 -61.34 -32.15 53.21
CA ALA A 867 -60.00 -31.74 53.62
C ALA A 867 -59.49 -32.60 54.79
N PRO A 868 -58.25 -33.13 54.73
CA PRO A 868 -57.72 -33.97 55.79
C PRO A 868 -57.67 -33.18 57.10
N ARG A 869 -58.55 -33.52 58.05
CA ARG A 869 -58.61 -32.93 59.39
C ARG A 869 -57.56 -33.53 60.34
N ARG A 870 -56.33 -33.74 59.87
CA ARG A 870 -55.19 -34.07 60.73
C ARG A 870 -53.94 -33.32 60.24
N PRO A 871 -53.18 -32.68 61.15
CA PRO A 871 -51.94 -31.99 60.78
C PRO A 871 -50.91 -33.01 60.26
N TRP A 872 -50.23 -32.68 59.16
CA TRP A 872 -49.09 -33.44 58.68
C TRP A 872 -47.97 -33.36 59.73
N GLY A 873 -47.61 -34.51 60.30
CA GLY A 873 -46.47 -34.66 61.21
C GLY A 873 -46.82 -34.78 62.69
N LYS A 874 -47.25 -35.99 63.12
CA LYS A 874 -46.52 -36.84 64.08
C LYS A 874 -47.28 -38.15 64.34
N SER A 875 -46.48 -39.19 64.47
CA SER A 875 -46.72 -40.63 64.63
C SER A 875 -47.63 -41.05 65.77
N ASP A 876 -48.32 -42.19 65.60
CA ASP A 876 -48.56 -43.10 66.73
C ASP A 876 -48.08 -44.51 66.37
N ALA A 877 -47.22 -45.01 67.25
CA ALA A 877 -46.49 -46.25 67.14
C ALA A 877 -47.31 -47.43 67.70
N THR A 878 -47.17 -48.60 67.07
CA THR A 878 -47.17 -49.88 67.79
C THR A 878 -46.14 -50.84 67.21
N ALA A 879 -45.10 -51.05 68.02
CA ALA A 879 -44.29 -52.25 68.24
C ALA A 879 -43.37 -52.80 67.13
N ASP A 880 -42.08 -52.62 67.43
CA ASP A 880 -40.95 -53.55 67.29
C ASP A 880 -40.36 -53.82 65.90
N LYS A 881 -39.35 -52.99 65.56
CA LYS A 881 -37.95 -53.42 65.32
C LYS A 881 -37.07 -52.20 65.09
N GLU A 882 -35.95 -52.13 65.80
CA GLU A 882 -34.86 -51.16 65.57
C GLU A 882 -34.34 -51.26 64.12
N PRO A 883 -33.99 -50.12 63.49
CA PRO A 883 -32.98 -50.15 62.45
C PRO A 883 -31.83 -49.14 62.69
N ASP A 884 -30.65 -49.61 62.31
CA ASP A 884 -29.36 -48.92 62.26
C ASP A 884 -29.40 -47.60 61.47
N PRO A 885 -28.51 -46.63 61.80
CA PRO A 885 -28.44 -45.35 61.10
C PRO A 885 -27.46 -45.47 59.92
N ASP A 886 -27.88 -46.02 58.77
CA ASP A 886 -27.11 -45.78 57.54
C ASP A 886 -27.80 -45.99 56.17
N ASP A 887 -29.13 -46.16 56.05
CA ASP A 887 -29.67 -46.45 54.70
C ASP A 887 -31.12 -46.01 54.43
N SER A 888 -31.46 -44.74 54.70
CA SER A 888 -32.77 -44.17 54.32
C SER A 888 -32.72 -42.67 53.99
N GLN A 889 -31.88 -42.30 53.03
CA GLN A 889 -32.01 -41.04 52.25
C GLN A 889 -32.19 -41.30 50.75
N LYS A 890 -32.66 -42.50 50.38
CA LYS A 890 -33.12 -42.83 49.03
C LYS A 890 -34.57 -43.23 49.11
N GLN A 891 -35.48 -42.26 48.93
CA GLN A 891 -36.85 -42.39 48.38
C GLN A 891 -37.74 -41.21 48.82
N VAL A 892 -37.47 -40.01 48.29
CA VAL A 892 -38.50 -38.96 47.99
C VAL A 892 -38.08 -38.12 46.75
N ASP A 893 -36.81 -38.09 46.33
CA ASP A 893 -36.40 -37.33 45.14
C ASP A 893 -36.48 -38.15 43.84
N GLN A 894 -37.67 -38.38 43.29
CA GLN A 894 -37.81 -39.04 41.97
C GLN A 894 -38.50 -38.25 40.85
N ASP A 895 -38.86 -36.97 41.05
CA ASP A 895 -39.33 -36.10 39.95
C ASP A 895 -38.65 -34.71 39.95
N ALA A 896 -37.34 -34.65 40.21
CA ALA A 896 -36.53 -33.46 39.92
C ALA A 896 -35.69 -33.76 38.67
N ALA A 897 -36.05 -33.16 37.54
CA ALA A 897 -35.25 -33.21 36.31
C ALA A 897 -33.77 -32.89 36.64
N GLN A 898 -32.86 -33.75 36.17
CA GLN A 898 -31.42 -33.62 36.43
C GLN A 898 -30.93 -32.25 35.95
N VAL A 899 -30.53 -31.41 36.90
CA VAL A 899 -29.99 -30.07 36.60
C VAL A 899 -28.70 -30.23 35.80
N THR A 900 -28.67 -29.71 34.57
CA THR A 900 -27.45 -29.71 33.76
C THR A 900 -26.37 -28.85 34.44
N PRO A 901 -25.07 -29.10 34.22
CA PRO A 901 -23.99 -28.31 34.86
C PRO A 901 -24.12 -26.80 34.58
N ILE A 902 -24.63 -26.43 33.41
CA ILE A 902 -24.90 -25.04 33.00
C ILE A 902 -26.06 -24.43 33.81
N GLN A 903 -27.10 -25.20 34.09
CA GLN A 903 -28.22 -24.78 34.95
C GLN A 903 -27.80 -24.68 36.42
N ALA A 904 -26.89 -25.54 36.89
CA ALA A 904 -26.33 -25.47 38.24
C ALA A 904 -25.51 -24.18 38.44
N LEU A 905 -24.68 -23.82 37.46
CA LEU A 905 -23.92 -22.57 37.44
C LEU A 905 -24.86 -21.36 37.42
N SER A 906 -25.90 -21.37 36.57
CA SER A 906 -26.91 -20.30 36.52
C SER A 906 -27.64 -20.12 37.86
N LYS A 907 -27.93 -21.22 38.56
CA LYS A 907 -28.54 -21.21 39.90
C LYS A 907 -27.60 -20.58 40.93
N GLN A 908 -26.31 -20.94 40.89
CA GLN A 908 -25.28 -20.34 41.74
C GLN A 908 -25.17 -18.84 41.50
N ILE A 909 -25.16 -18.40 40.23
CA ILE A 909 -25.11 -16.96 39.91
C ILE A 909 -26.34 -16.23 40.46
N VAL A 910 -27.55 -16.73 40.24
CA VAL A 910 -28.78 -16.10 40.72
C VAL A 910 -28.79 -16.00 42.25
N SER A 911 -28.49 -17.09 42.95
CA SER A 911 -28.51 -17.11 44.43
C SER A 911 -27.53 -16.12 45.08
N ARG A 912 -26.34 -15.92 44.51
CA ARG A 912 -25.33 -14.98 45.05
C ARG A 912 -25.55 -13.54 44.58
N THR A 913 -26.13 -13.31 43.40
CA THR A 913 -26.34 -11.96 42.86
C THR A 913 -27.53 -11.22 43.49
N VAL A 914 -28.51 -11.94 44.05
CA VAL A 914 -29.71 -11.34 44.70
C VAL A 914 -29.37 -10.35 45.81
N TYR A 915 -28.29 -10.58 46.57
CA TYR A 915 -27.87 -9.69 47.66
C TYR A 915 -27.45 -8.29 47.17
N PHE A 916 -27.05 -8.16 45.90
CA PHE A 916 -26.64 -6.87 45.33
C PHE A 916 -27.84 -6.00 44.86
N LEU A 917 -29.09 -6.49 44.95
CA LEU A 917 -30.28 -5.67 44.69
C LEU A 917 -30.44 -4.49 45.67
N THR A 918 -29.80 -4.57 46.84
CA THR A 918 -29.76 -3.49 47.85
C THR A 918 -28.53 -2.59 47.76
N HIS A 919 -27.69 -2.77 46.75
CA HIS A 919 -26.46 -1.99 46.56
C HIS A 919 -26.74 -0.48 46.36
N GLU A 920 -25.80 0.39 46.77
CA GLU A 920 -25.96 1.85 46.72
C GLU A 920 -26.04 2.38 45.28
N SER A 921 -25.21 1.85 44.38
CA SER A 921 -25.22 2.21 42.95
C SER A 921 -26.46 1.69 42.22
N ALA A 922 -27.16 2.59 41.53
CA ALA A 922 -28.32 2.27 40.71
C ALA A 922 -27.99 1.45 39.44
N THR A 923 -26.79 1.60 38.87
CA THR A 923 -26.38 0.85 37.65
C THR A 923 -26.27 -0.64 37.92
N ILE A 924 -25.65 -0.99 39.05
CA ILE A 924 -25.49 -2.36 39.51
C ILE A 924 -26.88 -2.99 39.75
N ARG A 925 -27.78 -2.27 40.44
CA ARG A 925 -29.17 -2.73 40.66
C ARG A 925 -29.90 -3.04 39.35
N ALA A 926 -29.78 -2.17 38.34
CA ALA A 926 -30.40 -2.39 37.03
C ALA A 926 -29.78 -3.58 36.29
N LYS A 927 -28.44 -3.74 36.31
CA LYS A 927 -27.75 -4.87 35.68
C LYS A 927 -28.14 -6.21 36.31
N ILE A 928 -28.31 -6.28 37.63
CA ILE A 928 -28.75 -7.50 38.32
C ILE A 928 -30.20 -7.84 37.97
N LEU A 929 -31.09 -6.85 37.87
CA LEU A 929 -32.47 -7.10 37.42
C LEU A 929 -32.51 -7.62 35.98
N ALA A 930 -31.67 -7.09 35.10
CA ALA A 930 -31.50 -7.61 33.74
C ALA A 930 -30.91 -9.03 33.73
N LEU A 931 -29.96 -9.33 34.62
CA LEU A 931 -29.37 -10.66 34.80
C LEU A 931 -30.43 -11.66 35.24
N LEU A 932 -31.23 -11.31 36.24
CA LEU A 932 -32.34 -12.14 36.72
C LEU A 932 -33.36 -12.39 35.60
N SER A 933 -33.66 -11.36 34.78
CA SER A 933 -34.58 -11.47 33.65
C SER A 933 -34.07 -12.48 32.61
N SER A 934 -32.78 -12.39 32.27
CA SER A 934 -32.11 -13.28 31.31
C SER A 934 -31.96 -14.72 31.84
N ALA A 935 -31.90 -14.89 33.17
CA ALA A 935 -31.84 -16.19 33.82
C ALA A 935 -33.20 -16.90 33.95
N VAL A 936 -34.32 -16.18 33.81
CA VAL A 936 -35.68 -16.74 33.94
C VAL A 936 -35.91 -17.90 32.96
N PRO A 937 -35.66 -17.79 31.63
CA PRO A 937 -35.94 -18.86 30.68
C PRO A 937 -35.02 -20.08 30.83
N VAL A 938 -33.83 -19.91 31.41
CA VAL A 938 -32.78 -20.94 31.53
C VAL A 938 -32.99 -21.86 32.73
N LEU A 939 -33.52 -21.35 33.85
CA LEU A 939 -33.60 -22.11 35.11
C LEU A 939 -34.87 -22.98 35.22
N PRO A 940 -34.79 -24.17 35.84
CA PRO A 940 -35.96 -24.97 36.16
C PRO A 940 -36.80 -24.34 37.28
N GLU A 941 -38.10 -24.59 37.27
CA GLU A 941 -39.09 -23.96 38.17
C GLU A 941 -38.74 -24.15 39.65
N SER A 942 -38.25 -25.34 40.03
CA SER A 942 -37.88 -25.68 41.40
C SER A 942 -36.73 -24.83 41.95
N ALA A 943 -35.75 -24.47 41.12
CA ALA A 943 -34.61 -23.65 41.51
C ALA A 943 -34.92 -22.15 41.46
N LEU A 944 -35.72 -21.73 40.48
CA LEU A 944 -36.09 -20.35 40.26
C LEU A 944 -37.06 -19.83 41.34
N LEU A 945 -38.09 -20.62 41.69
CA LEU A 945 -39.11 -20.19 42.65
C LEU A 945 -38.57 -19.93 44.06
N VAL A 946 -37.60 -20.73 44.51
CA VAL A 946 -36.95 -20.54 45.82
C VAL A 946 -36.16 -19.22 45.83
N SER A 947 -35.41 -18.95 44.77
CA SER A 947 -34.58 -17.75 44.64
C SER A 947 -35.43 -16.48 44.47
N VAL A 948 -36.50 -16.56 43.65
CA VAL A 948 -37.44 -15.45 43.46
C VAL A 948 -38.23 -15.16 44.74
N HIS A 949 -38.63 -16.17 45.51
CA HIS A 949 -39.34 -15.94 46.77
C HIS A 949 -38.48 -15.17 47.78
N GLN A 950 -37.18 -15.50 47.87
CA GLN A 950 -36.23 -14.76 48.71
C GLN A 950 -36.00 -13.32 48.21
N ALA A 951 -35.95 -13.13 46.89
CA ALA A 951 -35.71 -11.82 46.26
C ALA A 951 -36.96 -10.92 46.16
N TRP A 952 -38.17 -11.47 46.31
CA TRP A 952 -39.45 -10.79 46.00
C TRP A 952 -39.63 -9.43 46.70
N PRO A 953 -39.37 -9.30 48.02
CA PRO A 953 -39.50 -8.01 48.69
C PRO A 953 -38.52 -6.95 48.14
N PHE A 954 -37.33 -7.37 47.73
CA PHE A 954 -36.31 -6.50 47.16
C PHE A 954 -36.69 -6.06 45.74
N ILE A 955 -37.20 -6.97 44.91
CA ILE A 955 -37.71 -6.68 43.56
C ILE A 955 -38.84 -5.65 43.63
N LEU A 956 -39.80 -5.85 44.53
CA LEU A 956 -40.90 -4.91 44.75
C LEU A 956 -40.39 -3.52 45.14
N ASN A 957 -39.38 -3.44 46.01
CA ASN A 957 -38.78 -2.16 46.41
C ASN A 957 -38.03 -1.45 45.28
N ARG A 958 -37.65 -2.13 44.19
CA ARG A 958 -37.03 -1.51 43.01
C ARG A 958 -38.05 -0.94 42.03
N LEU A 959 -39.30 -1.39 42.04
CA LEU A 959 -40.39 -0.75 41.30
C LEU A 959 -40.66 0.69 41.78
N SER A 960 -40.23 1.01 43.00
CA SER A 960 -40.36 2.34 43.62
C SER A 960 -39.02 3.08 43.74
N ASP A 961 -38.00 2.69 42.96
CA ASP A 961 -36.67 3.33 42.99
C ASP A 961 -36.72 4.78 42.45
N ALA A 962 -35.74 5.61 42.81
CA ALA A 962 -35.63 7.00 42.37
C ALA A 962 -35.23 7.12 40.90
N GLU A 963 -34.43 6.16 40.42
CA GLU A 963 -33.90 6.14 39.06
C GLU A 963 -34.80 5.34 38.10
N SER A 964 -35.24 5.99 37.03
CA SER A 964 -36.22 5.42 36.08
C SER A 964 -35.73 4.16 35.36
N PHE A 965 -34.44 4.04 35.05
CA PHE A 965 -33.90 2.89 34.32
C PHE A 965 -33.87 1.61 35.18
N VAL A 966 -33.79 1.75 36.51
CA VAL A 966 -33.91 0.62 37.44
C VAL A 966 -35.35 0.11 37.49
N VAL A 967 -36.32 1.03 37.47
CA VAL A 967 -37.75 0.69 37.40
C VAL A 967 -38.04 -0.05 36.10
N THR A 968 -37.51 0.41 34.96
CA THR A 968 -37.65 -0.31 33.68
C THR A 968 -37.11 -1.74 33.74
N ALA A 969 -35.91 -1.92 34.29
CA ALA A 969 -35.31 -3.24 34.45
C ALA A 969 -36.11 -4.16 35.40
N ALA A 970 -36.68 -3.60 36.47
CA ALA A 970 -37.54 -4.33 37.40
C ALA A 970 -38.85 -4.77 36.75
N VAL A 971 -39.44 -3.92 35.90
CA VAL A 971 -40.62 -4.27 35.12
C VAL A 971 -40.30 -5.35 34.09
N GLY A 972 -39.16 -5.26 33.40
CA GLY A 972 -38.70 -6.31 32.48
C GLY A 972 -38.51 -7.67 33.17
N LEU A 973 -38.02 -7.70 34.41
CA LEU A 973 -37.97 -8.92 35.20
C LEU A 973 -39.37 -9.47 35.52
N VAL A 974 -40.32 -8.61 35.87
CA VAL A 974 -41.72 -9.03 36.11
C VAL A 974 -42.37 -9.57 34.83
N GLU A 975 -42.09 -8.93 33.68
CA GLU A 975 -42.50 -9.41 32.36
C GLU A 975 -41.97 -10.81 32.11
N ALA A 976 -40.65 -11.02 32.22
CA ALA A 976 -40.03 -12.34 32.03
C ALA A 976 -40.60 -13.41 32.97
N LEU A 977 -40.81 -13.08 34.25
CA LEU A 977 -41.45 -13.99 35.22
C LEU A 977 -42.91 -14.29 34.86
N SER A 978 -43.64 -13.33 34.30
CA SER A 978 -45.03 -13.53 33.89
C SER A 978 -45.17 -14.37 32.61
N VAL A 979 -44.24 -14.20 31.66
CA VAL A 979 -44.20 -14.96 30.40
C VAL A 979 -43.84 -16.42 30.66
N HIS A 980 -42.84 -16.66 31.50
CA HIS A 980 -42.28 -17.99 31.67
C HIS A 980 -42.80 -18.74 32.93
N VAL A 981 -43.38 -18.06 33.92
CA VAL A 981 -43.86 -18.63 35.20
C VAL A 981 -45.22 -18.01 35.60
N GLY A 982 -46.12 -17.83 34.63
CA GLY A 982 -47.39 -17.11 34.81
C GLY A 982 -48.36 -17.77 35.79
N SER A 983 -48.44 -19.11 35.82
CA SER A 983 -49.37 -19.88 36.67
C SER A 983 -49.14 -19.64 38.17
N PHE A 984 -47.87 -19.57 38.59
CA PHE A 984 -47.50 -19.33 39.99
C PHE A 984 -47.42 -17.84 40.34
N MET A 985 -47.02 -16.99 39.38
CA MET A 985 -46.81 -15.56 39.63
C MET A 985 -48.09 -14.73 39.56
N TYR A 986 -49.18 -15.24 38.97
CA TYR A 986 -50.44 -14.50 38.78
C TYR A 986 -50.93 -13.78 40.04
N ARG A 987 -51.10 -14.49 41.16
CA ARG A 987 -51.60 -13.89 42.41
C ARG A 987 -50.65 -12.82 42.95
N ARG A 988 -49.34 -13.07 42.91
CA ARG A 988 -48.32 -12.13 43.41
C ARG A 988 -48.23 -10.87 42.54
N VAL A 989 -48.32 -11.01 41.21
CA VAL A 989 -48.32 -9.86 40.30
C VAL A 989 -49.61 -9.05 40.46
N TRP A 990 -50.77 -9.72 40.60
CA TRP A 990 -52.05 -9.05 40.80
C TRP A 990 -52.12 -8.29 42.14
N ASP A 991 -51.69 -8.92 43.23
CA ASP A 991 -51.82 -8.34 44.57
C ASP A 991 -50.71 -7.32 44.88
N ASP A 992 -49.46 -7.60 44.52
CA ASP A 992 -48.31 -6.77 44.95
C ASP A 992 -47.81 -5.78 43.89
N VAL A 993 -47.87 -6.14 42.60
CA VAL A 993 -47.28 -5.35 41.50
C VAL A 993 -48.29 -4.38 40.90
N TRP A 994 -49.52 -4.83 40.63
CA TRP A 994 -50.56 -4.01 40.00
C TRP A 994 -50.86 -2.69 40.74
N PRO A 995 -50.96 -2.65 42.08
CA PRO A 995 -51.16 -1.38 42.80
C PRO A 995 -50.00 -0.40 42.61
N ARG A 996 -48.76 -0.91 42.51
CA ARG A 996 -47.56 -0.09 42.31
C ARG A 996 -47.50 0.45 40.88
N PHE A 997 -47.86 -0.34 39.88
CA PHE A 997 -47.98 0.13 38.49
C PHE A 997 -48.98 1.25 38.35
N LYS A 998 -50.14 1.16 39.03
CA LYS A 998 -51.12 2.25 39.04
C LYS A 998 -50.53 3.56 39.57
N VAL A 999 -49.74 3.49 40.64
CA VAL A 999 -49.07 4.67 41.21
C VAL A 999 -48.00 5.22 40.27
N ILE A 1000 -47.24 4.36 39.59
CA ILE A 1000 -46.21 4.76 38.62
C ILE A 1000 -46.85 5.44 37.41
N LEU A 1001 -47.91 4.87 36.84
CA LEU A 1001 -48.65 5.44 35.71
C LEU A 1001 -49.24 6.81 36.05
N GLN A 1002 -49.83 6.97 37.24
CA GLN A 1002 -50.34 8.27 37.70
C GLN A 1002 -49.21 9.32 37.85
N ARG A 1003 -48.03 8.91 38.32
CA ARG A 1003 -46.86 9.81 38.40
C ARG A 1003 -46.35 10.20 37.01
N LEU A 1004 -46.37 9.28 36.05
CA LEU A 1004 -45.97 9.53 34.67
C LEU A 1004 -46.93 10.49 33.96
N GLU A 1005 -48.24 10.32 34.12
CA GLU A 1005 -49.25 11.24 33.59
C GLU A 1005 -49.07 12.66 34.13
N VAL A 1006 -48.78 12.80 35.43
CA VAL A 1006 -48.49 14.10 36.05
C VAL A 1006 -47.18 14.70 35.51
N ALA A 1007 -46.12 13.90 35.35
CA ALA A 1007 -44.85 14.36 34.81
C ALA A 1007 -44.97 14.79 33.33
N ASP A 1008 -45.75 14.07 32.53
CA ASP A 1008 -46.03 14.41 31.13
C ASP A 1008 -46.80 15.72 31.00
N SER A 1009 -47.78 15.96 31.88
CA SER A 1009 -48.53 17.22 31.92
C SER A 1009 -47.66 18.45 32.26
N GLN A 1010 -46.56 18.24 32.99
CA GLN A 1010 -45.62 19.28 33.42
C GLN A 1010 -44.45 19.49 32.44
N SER A 1011 -44.20 18.54 31.54
CA SER A 1011 -43.10 18.60 30.58
C SER A 1011 -43.32 19.69 29.52
N ALA A 1012 -42.28 20.49 29.26
CA ALA A 1012 -42.32 21.57 28.25
C ALA A 1012 -42.56 21.06 26.82
N LEU A 1013 -42.28 19.77 26.55
CA LEU A 1013 -42.50 19.11 25.26
C LEU A 1013 -43.99 18.82 24.99
N ALA A 1014 -44.82 18.67 26.04
CA ALA A 1014 -46.27 18.53 25.90
C ALA A 1014 -46.97 19.83 25.49
N ARG A 1015 -46.27 20.98 25.56
CA ARG A 1015 -46.81 22.31 25.20
C ARG A 1015 -46.50 22.75 23.77
N ARG A 1016 -45.81 21.94 22.96
CA ARG A 1016 -45.54 22.27 21.54
C ARG A 1016 -46.68 21.77 20.65
N GLY A 1017 -47.07 22.62 19.69
CA GLY A 1017 -48.27 22.43 18.86
C GLY A 1017 -48.27 21.17 17.96
N PRO A 1018 -49.39 20.89 17.26
CA PRO A 1018 -49.81 19.58 16.73
C PRO A 1018 -48.92 18.94 15.65
N ARG A 1019 -47.78 19.53 15.31
CA ARG A 1019 -46.84 19.09 14.26
C ARG A 1019 -45.39 18.95 14.73
N SER A 1020 -45.12 19.19 16.02
CA SER A 1020 -43.82 18.90 16.66
C SER A 1020 -43.89 17.50 17.28
N VAL A 1021 -42.78 16.74 17.23
CA VAL A 1021 -42.64 15.51 18.01
C VAL A 1021 -42.91 15.88 19.49
N GLY A 1022 -44.04 15.40 20.03
CA GLY A 1022 -44.46 15.67 21.42
C GLY A 1022 -43.63 14.89 22.43
N THR A 1023 -44.23 14.46 23.54
CA THR A 1023 -43.65 13.51 24.50
C THR A 1023 -43.35 12.12 23.92
N LEU A 1024 -43.39 11.97 22.58
CA LEU A 1024 -43.10 10.76 21.82
C LEU A 1024 -41.66 10.71 21.30
N SER A 1025 -40.79 11.61 21.76
CA SER A 1025 -39.36 11.54 21.44
C SER A 1025 -38.70 10.43 22.26
N SER A 1026 -37.85 9.61 21.62
CA SER A 1026 -37.04 8.54 22.24
C SER A 1026 -36.13 9.00 23.41
N TYR A 1027 -35.96 10.32 23.56
CA TYR A 1027 -35.23 10.98 24.64
C TYR A 1027 -36.09 11.36 25.86
N THR A 1028 -37.41 11.16 25.82
CA THR A 1028 -38.29 11.45 26.97
C THR A 1028 -38.40 10.26 27.91
N GLN A 1029 -38.35 10.52 29.23
CA GLN A 1029 -38.42 9.47 30.27
C GLN A 1029 -39.74 8.68 30.22
N SER A 1030 -40.83 9.35 29.88
CA SER A 1030 -42.16 8.75 29.73
C SER A 1030 -42.24 7.79 28.53
N HIS A 1031 -41.70 8.17 27.37
CA HIS A 1031 -41.66 7.29 26.19
C HIS A 1031 -40.83 6.02 26.38
N ARG A 1032 -39.85 5.99 27.28
CA ARG A 1032 -39.10 4.75 27.58
C ARG A 1032 -39.85 3.80 28.50
N LEU A 1033 -40.80 4.32 29.28
CA LEU A 1033 -41.55 3.57 30.27
C LEU A 1033 -42.86 3.03 29.70
N TYR A 1034 -43.61 3.81 28.90
CA TYR A 1034 -44.89 3.37 28.34
C TYR A 1034 -44.83 2.07 27.50
N PRO A 1035 -43.86 1.86 26.58
CA PRO A 1035 -43.79 0.64 25.76
C PRO A 1035 -43.57 -0.62 26.58
N VAL A 1036 -42.89 -0.50 27.73
CA VAL A 1036 -42.62 -1.63 28.62
C VAL A 1036 -43.85 -2.00 29.46
N TYR A 1037 -44.74 -1.03 29.72
CA TYR A 1037 -46.01 -1.28 30.41
C TYR A 1037 -47.15 -1.73 29.47
N ALA A 1038 -47.07 -1.40 28.18
CA ALA A 1038 -48.07 -1.69 27.16
C ALA A 1038 -47.37 -2.08 25.86
N LYS A 1039 -46.98 -3.36 25.75
CA LYS A 1039 -46.35 -3.90 24.56
C LYS A 1039 -47.43 -4.20 23.51
N ASP A 1040 -47.97 -3.14 22.90
CA ASP A 1040 -48.66 -3.20 21.61
C ASP A 1040 -47.99 -2.16 20.70
N HIS A 1041 -47.27 -2.69 19.71
CA HIS A 1041 -46.67 -2.10 18.50
C HIS A 1041 -46.33 -0.60 18.42
N ASP A 1042 -45.07 -0.36 18.08
CA ASP A 1042 -44.48 0.93 17.73
C ASP A 1042 -45.29 1.75 16.70
N GLY A 1043 -45.38 3.05 16.96
CA GLY A 1043 -45.38 4.08 15.91
C GLY A 1043 -46.68 4.25 15.12
N VAL A 1044 -47.48 5.25 15.53
CA VAL A 1044 -48.67 5.82 14.85
C VAL A 1044 -48.49 6.14 13.34
N SER A 1045 -47.27 6.08 12.79
CA SER A 1045 -47.02 6.19 11.35
C SER A 1045 -47.20 4.87 10.57
N GLU A 1046 -46.87 3.71 11.15
CA GLU A 1046 -47.05 2.40 10.49
C GLU A 1046 -48.48 1.85 10.67
N GLU A 1047 -49.13 2.17 11.79
CA GLU A 1047 -50.54 1.84 12.03
C GLU A 1047 -51.47 2.47 10.97
N ARG A 1048 -51.14 3.67 10.47
CA ARG A 1048 -51.92 4.38 9.44
C ARG A 1048 -51.85 3.67 8.09
N THR A 1049 -50.69 3.14 7.71
CA THR A 1049 -50.50 2.35 6.47
C THR A 1049 -51.10 0.94 6.61
N ASN A 1050 -50.92 0.27 7.74
CA ASN A 1050 -51.43 -1.09 7.97
C ASN A 1050 -52.97 -1.11 8.08
N ALA A 1051 -53.59 -0.08 8.68
CA ALA A 1051 -55.03 0.07 8.70
C ALA A 1051 -55.62 0.31 7.29
N VAL A 1052 -54.95 1.13 6.47
CA VAL A 1052 -55.34 1.36 5.06
C VAL A 1052 -55.26 0.06 4.26
N GLU A 1053 -54.18 -0.71 4.39
CA GLU A 1053 -54.04 -2.02 3.72
C GLU A 1053 -55.07 -3.04 4.19
N LEU A 1054 -55.40 -3.05 5.49
CA LEU A 1054 -56.43 -3.92 6.05
C LEU A 1054 -57.84 -3.58 5.54
N PHE A 1055 -58.19 -2.29 5.43
CA PHE A 1055 -59.46 -1.86 4.84
C PHE A 1055 -59.53 -2.11 3.32
N VAL A 1056 -58.42 -1.99 2.60
CA VAL A 1056 -58.33 -2.38 1.18
C VAL A 1056 -58.50 -3.90 1.03
N ALA A 1057 -57.89 -4.71 1.91
CA ALA A 1057 -58.05 -6.17 1.93
C ALA A 1057 -59.47 -6.61 2.32
N ALA A 1058 -60.12 -5.92 3.26
CA ALA A 1058 -61.52 -6.14 3.63
C ALA A 1058 -62.47 -5.72 2.49
N GLY A 1059 -62.19 -4.60 1.82
CA GLY A 1059 -62.92 -4.13 0.65
C GLY A 1059 -62.87 -5.09 -0.55
N LYS A 1060 -61.77 -5.83 -0.74
CA LYS A 1060 -61.67 -6.92 -1.74
C LYS A 1060 -62.59 -8.12 -1.43
N LYS A 1061 -62.99 -8.31 -0.17
CA LYS A 1061 -63.88 -9.42 0.25
C LYS A 1061 -65.35 -9.01 0.31
N ASN A 1062 -65.66 -7.78 0.75
CA ASN A 1062 -67.03 -7.25 0.77
C ASN A 1062 -67.02 -5.70 0.71
N ALA A 1063 -67.17 -5.16 -0.50
CA ALA A 1063 -67.06 -3.72 -0.75
C ALA A 1063 -68.15 -2.90 -0.04
N ASP A 1064 -69.38 -3.42 0.02
CA ASP A 1064 -70.53 -2.70 0.57
C ASP A 1064 -70.45 -2.51 2.09
N ALA A 1065 -69.97 -3.54 2.81
CA ALA A 1065 -69.79 -3.46 4.27
C ALA A 1065 -68.66 -2.49 4.65
N THR A 1066 -67.55 -2.51 3.90
CA THR A 1066 -66.44 -1.58 4.09
C THR A 1066 -66.84 -0.15 3.75
N TRP A 1067 -67.63 0.05 2.68
CA TRP A 1067 -68.17 1.36 2.33
C TRP A 1067 -69.10 1.90 3.42
N LEU A 1068 -69.96 1.05 4.00
CA LEU A 1068 -70.90 1.45 5.06
C LEU A 1068 -70.18 1.87 6.35
N VAL A 1069 -69.06 1.23 6.68
CA VAL A 1069 -68.19 1.60 7.82
C VAL A 1069 -67.42 2.90 7.56
N LEU A 1070 -66.88 3.08 6.34
CA LEU A 1070 -66.18 4.31 5.94
C LEU A 1070 -67.13 5.51 5.78
N PHE A 1071 -68.36 5.29 5.35
CA PHE A 1071 -69.38 6.34 5.22
C PHE A 1071 -69.91 6.79 6.59
N ASN A 1072 -70.17 5.84 7.50
CA ASN A 1072 -70.64 6.16 8.85
C ASN A 1072 -69.59 6.87 9.73
N THR A 1073 -68.30 6.74 9.40
CA THR A 1073 -67.21 7.47 10.07
C THR A 1073 -66.98 8.87 9.50
N THR A 1074 -67.49 9.17 8.30
CA THR A 1074 -67.29 10.46 7.59
C THR A 1074 -68.55 11.33 7.51
N ALA A 1075 -69.75 10.77 7.65
CA ALA A 1075 -71.01 11.49 7.63
C ALA A 1075 -71.19 12.35 8.90
N THR A 1076 -71.45 13.64 8.71
CA THR A 1076 -71.76 14.58 9.80
C THR A 1076 -73.27 14.59 10.01
N GLY A 1077 -73.75 13.80 10.98
CA GLY A 1077 -75.15 13.81 11.40
C GLY A 1077 -75.62 12.48 11.97
N VAL A 1078 -75.64 12.39 13.30
CA VAL A 1078 -76.32 11.38 14.14
C VAL A 1078 -75.90 9.92 13.92
N SER A 1079 -74.80 9.52 14.57
CA SER A 1079 -74.39 8.11 14.75
C SER A 1079 -73.75 7.92 16.14
N PRO A 1080 -73.95 6.77 16.84
CA PRO A 1080 -73.38 6.47 18.16
C PRO A 1080 -71.84 6.37 18.19
N VAL A 1081 -71.17 6.51 17.03
CA VAL A 1081 -69.72 6.36 16.85
C VAL A 1081 -69.01 7.72 16.72
N SER A 1082 -69.71 8.84 16.94
CA SER A 1082 -69.14 10.19 16.79
C SER A 1082 -67.94 10.48 17.71
N PHE A 1083 -67.75 9.72 18.79
CA PHE A 1083 -66.60 9.86 19.70
C PHE A 1083 -65.27 9.39 19.08
N LEU A 1084 -65.30 8.62 17.99
CA LEU A 1084 -64.09 8.19 17.26
C LEU A 1084 -63.52 9.27 16.32
N GLN A 1085 -64.23 10.38 16.09
CA GLN A 1085 -63.69 11.50 15.33
C GLN A 1085 -62.72 12.33 16.20
N ARG A 1086 -61.45 11.96 16.18
CA ARG A 1086 -60.35 12.82 16.67
C ARG A 1086 -59.74 13.60 15.51
N ALA A 1087 -59.56 14.91 15.68
CA ALA A 1087 -58.97 15.79 14.66
C ALA A 1087 -57.53 15.40 14.27
N GLU A 1088 -56.86 14.62 15.13
CA GLU A 1088 -55.49 14.13 14.96
C GLU A 1088 -55.35 13.05 13.87
N TRP A 1089 -56.44 12.37 13.49
CA TRP A 1089 -56.38 11.13 12.69
C TRP A 1089 -56.72 11.30 11.20
N ASP A 1090 -57.04 12.52 10.74
CA ASP A 1090 -57.29 12.87 9.32
C ASP A 1090 -58.10 11.82 8.54
N ILE A 1091 -59.23 11.41 9.12
CA ILE A 1091 -60.07 10.29 8.67
C ILE A 1091 -60.57 10.50 7.24
N LYS A 1092 -60.81 11.75 6.83
CA LYS A 1092 -61.23 12.12 5.47
C LYS A 1092 -60.12 11.95 4.43
N GLY A 1093 -58.86 12.26 4.78
CA GLY A 1093 -57.72 12.02 3.90
C GLY A 1093 -57.50 10.53 3.66
N ASN A 1094 -57.60 9.73 4.73
CA ASN A 1094 -57.39 8.28 4.67
C ASN A 1094 -58.50 7.54 3.91
N SER A 1095 -59.76 7.93 4.09
CA SER A 1095 -60.87 7.34 3.33
C SER A 1095 -60.76 7.57 1.83
N ASN A 1096 -60.24 8.74 1.42
CA ASN A 1096 -60.03 9.07 0.01
C ASN A 1096 -58.87 8.29 -0.62
N GLU A 1097 -57.81 8.04 0.14
CA GLU A 1097 -56.68 7.22 -0.35
C GLU A 1097 -57.06 5.74 -0.48
N ILE A 1098 -57.85 5.20 0.46
CA ILE A 1098 -58.42 3.85 0.35
C ILE A 1098 -59.32 3.74 -0.89
N LEU A 1099 -60.19 4.72 -1.13
CA LEU A 1099 -61.05 4.78 -2.32
C LEU A 1099 -60.25 4.83 -3.63
N ARG A 1100 -59.16 5.61 -3.65
CA ARG A 1100 -58.26 5.71 -4.81
C ARG A 1100 -57.58 4.38 -5.12
N GLN A 1101 -57.09 3.68 -4.09
CA GLN A 1101 -56.44 2.37 -4.25
C GLN A 1101 -57.42 1.23 -4.59
N MET A 1102 -58.67 1.31 -4.14
CA MET A 1102 -59.72 0.36 -4.57
C MET A 1102 -60.10 0.58 -6.04
N GLN A 1103 -60.18 1.83 -6.51
CA GLN A 1103 -60.42 2.16 -7.93
C GLN A 1103 -59.27 1.73 -8.85
N GLU A 1104 -58.01 1.82 -8.39
CA GLU A 1104 -56.83 1.34 -9.14
C GLU A 1104 -56.77 -0.19 -9.27
N THR A 1105 -57.48 -0.94 -8.40
CA THR A 1105 -57.51 -2.42 -8.41
C THR A 1105 -58.72 -3.04 -9.13
N GLY A 1106 -59.59 -2.21 -9.75
CA GLY A 1106 -60.65 -2.66 -10.65
C GLY A 1106 -61.93 -3.19 -9.97
N LEU A 1107 -62.22 -2.72 -8.75
CA LEU A 1107 -63.45 -3.00 -7.99
C LEU A 1107 -64.30 -1.74 -7.81
#